data_AF-A0A523YZN8-F1
#
_entry.id   AF-A0A523YZN8-F1
#
_cell.length_a   1.000
_cell.length_b   1.000
_cell.length_c   1.000
_cell.angle_alpha   90.00
_cell.angle_beta   90.00
_cell.angle_gamma   90.00
#
_symmetry.space_group_name_H-M   'P 1'
#
loop_
_entity.id
_entity.type
_entity.pdbx_description
1 polymer ?
#
loop_
_entity_poly.entity_id
_entity_poly.type
_entity_poly.pdbx_seq_one_letter_code
_entity_poly.pdbx_strand_id
1 'polypeptide(L)'
;MSTRTREWMLAFLVMAIAGALWILPLTLRPQHVPFWPGAGFSDLLISHWPNAFWINQSIAEWGQIPLWNPNILSGIPFAADPLSGLWYLPNWLAVAFPGAIAFNTLFWIHLTWAGLGAWALAREEGLSMWGAALVGIVFGGAPKFVAHIALGHVGLVSAVSWTPWVLLLTAKTLRQIHTGQRWLRWSALAGAVLGLVFRADPRWSIPLIGFAVAYGIRSTLRYRQTEPEILRKIALAGVVAGIFAAAIAACLGLPLWEFLRESTRSGISANERAIFSLPLEGLLGTISILDGTPEWLAYFGASVLVISVLSMFNSDRRPWFWIGISVFSTILALGPATPLFNLIGAIPGADVLRVPARFLFLSALAWAFLAGYGLDALISSKGAIKTRCVKIWLFAITSLILAVNIGVGIIGGVNSIRQLGPVITAILAFALISTFIADRISLRRIIPLVLGIVVVDLLWFNIGLIEPKSMEAILSDRSELVSSLKSDYGASRVFSPSYSVPQPQAVLNGLELADGVNPLQLSAYRDYMEAAVGLDAGAYNVTLPSFPDGNPSTPWGFQVEKDALGRLNVEWIASEYPLEDDSLTPFGVVDGVYLYRLEGSRTRSWMERGSADNGQNWQPITITQWTPNWIRLQASGPGVVVLSEVAYPGWRVFVDGEPSVLTTVSSLFRAVELDSGKHEVIFQFYPTTLVYGIAISSVGLLLLLYLWFKR
;
A
#
# COMPACT_ATOMS: atom_id res chain seq x y z
N MET A 1 17.19 34.43 10.22
CA MET A 1 16.56 33.46 9.27
C MET A 1 16.50 34.07 7.89
N SER A 2 16.94 33.35 6.86
CA SER A 2 16.77 33.81 5.47
C SER A 2 15.29 33.86 5.07
N THR A 3 14.93 34.68 4.07
CA THR A 3 13.58 34.70 3.47
C THR A 3 13.14 33.31 3.03
N ARG A 4 14.04 32.54 2.43
CA ARG A 4 13.83 31.14 2.04
C ARG A 4 13.47 30.25 3.24
N THR A 5 14.17 30.39 4.37
CA THR A 5 13.86 29.59 5.57
C THR A 5 12.45 29.89 6.09
N ARG A 6 12.02 31.16 6.04
CA ARG A 6 10.66 31.54 6.45
C ARG A 6 9.60 30.95 5.52
N GLU A 7 9.84 30.95 4.20
CA GLU A 7 8.93 30.31 3.22
C GLU A 7 8.75 28.82 3.52
N TRP A 8 9.83 28.09 3.77
CA TRP A 8 9.76 26.65 4.11
C TRP A 8 9.02 26.38 5.41
N MET A 9 9.24 27.19 6.45
CA MET A 9 8.50 27.03 7.71
C MET A 9 7.01 27.30 7.54
N LEU A 10 6.64 28.35 6.81
CA LEU A 10 5.23 28.66 6.55
C LEU A 10 4.58 27.57 5.69
N ALA A 11 5.27 27.09 4.65
CA ALA A 11 4.78 26.00 3.83
C ALA A 11 4.56 24.73 4.66
N PHE A 12 5.52 24.35 5.52
CA PHE A 12 5.38 23.22 6.42
C PHE A 12 4.16 23.36 7.33
N LEU A 13 3.98 24.51 7.98
CA LEU A 13 2.83 24.75 8.87
C LEU A 13 1.50 24.67 8.11
N VAL A 14 1.41 25.26 6.92
CA VAL A 14 0.20 25.19 6.08
C VAL A 14 -0.10 23.75 5.68
N MET A 15 0.90 22.98 5.23
CA MET A 15 0.70 21.59 4.81
C MET A 15 0.38 20.68 6.00
N ALA A 16 0.95 20.94 7.18
CA ALA A 16 0.67 20.20 8.41
C ALA A 16 -0.78 20.42 8.89
N ILE A 17 -1.25 21.67 8.88
CA ILE A 17 -2.64 22.01 9.20
C ILE A 17 -3.58 21.39 8.16
N ALA A 18 -3.28 21.55 6.87
CA ALA A 18 -4.07 20.97 5.79
C ALA A 18 -4.16 19.44 5.93
N GLY A 19 -3.03 18.76 6.17
CA GLY A 19 -2.98 17.33 6.42
C GLY A 19 -3.91 16.88 7.54
N ALA A 20 -3.95 17.61 8.67
CA ALA A 20 -4.85 17.30 9.77
C ALA A 20 -6.33 17.54 9.41
N LEU A 21 -6.61 18.52 8.55
CA LEU A 21 -7.97 18.77 8.03
C LEU A 21 -8.42 17.67 7.05
N TRP A 22 -7.54 17.14 6.21
CA TRP A 22 -7.90 16.12 5.21
C TRP A 22 -8.33 14.79 5.81
N ILE A 23 -7.86 14.49 7.01
CA ILE A 23 -8.29 13.34 7.82
C ILE A 23 -9.04 13.77 9.07
N LEU A 24 -9.80 14.88 9.00
CA LEU A 24 -10.50 15.48 10.14
C LEU A 24 -11.27 14.46 11.02
N PRO A 25 -12.00 13.45 10.47
CA PRO A 25 -12.65 12.44 11.30
C PRO A 25 -11.69 11.69 12.24
N LEU A 26 -10.46 11.41 11.80
CA LEU A 26 -9.41 10.77 12.59
C LEU A 26 -8.69 11.77 13.51
N THR A 27 -8.48 13.00 13.05
CA THR A 27 -7.90 14.08 13.88
C THR A 27 -8.76 14.35 15.12
N LEU A 28 -10.09 14.32 14.97
CA LEU A 28 -11.03 14.49 16.08
C LEU A 28 -11.19 13.21 16.92
N ARG A 29 -10.86 12.04 16.38
CA ARG A 29 -10.99 10.73 17.03
C ARG A 29 -9.68 9.93 16.90
N PRO A 30 -8.59 10.35 17.56
CA PRO A 30 -7.25 9.81 17.31
C PRO A 30 -7.11 8.32 17.67
N GLN A 31 -8.00 7.79 18.53
CA GLN A 31 -8.04 6.36 18.90
C GLN A 31 -8.90 5.50 17.96
N HIS A 32 -9.43 6.09 16.89
CA HIS A 32 -10.20 5.36 15.88
C HIS A 32 -9.34 5.07 14.66
N VAL A 33 -9.61 3.96 14.01
CA VAL A 33 -9.00 3.56 12.74
C VAL A 33 -9.89 3.93 11.56
N PRO A 34 -9.30 4.23 10.39
CA PRO A 34 -10.06 4.56 9.20
C PRO A 34 -10.73 3.33 8.58
N PHE A 35 -12.01 3.49 8.25
CA PHE A 35 -12.75 2.60 7.35
C PHE A 35 -13.35 3.40 6.20
N TRP A 36 -13.47 2.76 5.05
CA TRP A 36 -14.38 3.23 4.01
C TRP A 36 -15.83 3.05 4.49
N PRO A 37 -16.74 4.02 4.26
CA PRO A 37 -18.13 3.91 4.70
C PRO A 37 -18.79 2.61 4.24
N GLY A 38 -19.32 1.85 5.18
CA GLY A 38 -19.98 0.56 4.91
C GLY A 38 -19.02 -0.60 4.59
N ALA A 39 -17.71 -0.41 4.66
CA ALA A 39 -16.75 -1.52 4.52
C ALA A 39 -16.77 -2.42 5.76
N GLY A 40 -16.79 -3.74 5.52
CA GLY A 40 -16.70 -4.76 6.56
C GLY A 40 -15.29 -4.96 7.12
N PHE A 41 -14.25 -4.53 6.40
CA PHE A 41 -12.86 -4.73 6.78
C PHE A 41 -11.96 -3.54 6.39
N SER A 42 -10.72 -3.56 6.86
CA SER A 42 -9.67 -2.57 6.57
C SER A 42 -8.33 -3.27 6.41
N ASP A 43 -7.60 -3.01 5.32
CA ASP A 43 -6.26 -3.59 5.07
C ASP A 43 -5.27 -3.21 6.18
N LEU A 44 -5.51 -2.07 6.83
CA LEU A 44 -4.75 -1.64 8.00
C LEU A 44 -4.80 -2.69 9.11
N LEU A 45 -5.98 -3.23 9.39
CA LEU A 45 -6.19 -4.20 10.47
C LEU A 45 -5.87 -5.62 10.03
N ILE A 46 -6.10 -5.94 8.76
CA ILE A 46 -5.78 -7.26 8.21
C ILE A 46 -4.26 -7.49 8.20
N SER A 47 -3.48 -6.52 7.72
CA SER A 47 -2.04 -6.73 7.48
C SER A 47 -1.15 -5.80 8.31
N HIS A 48 -1.36 -4.49 8.24
CA HIS A 48 -0.34 -3.55 8.73
C HIS A 48 -0.24 -3.47 10.26
N TRP A 49 -1.36 -3.46 10.98
CA TRP A 49 -1.38 -3.43 12.44
C TRP A 49 -0.85 -4.74 13.04
N PRO A 50 -1.30 -5.94 12.63
CA PRO A 50 -0.76 -7.20 13.12
C PRO A 50 0.74 -7.34 12.85
N ASN A 51 1.21 -6.88 11.69
CA ASN A 51 2.64 -6.91 11.35
C ASN A 51 3.46 -5.95 12.24
N ALA A 52 2.96 -4.75 12.52
CA ALA A 52 3.62 -3.82 13.44
C ALA A 52 3.69 -4.37 14.87
N PHE A 53 2.60 -5.00 15.33
CA PHE A 53 2.56 -5.71 16.61
C PHE A 53 3.55 -6.88 16.65
N TRP A 54 3.61 -7.71 15.60
CA TRP A 54 4.53 -8.84 15.51
C TRP A 54 6.00 -8.41 15.59
N ILE A 55 6.38 -7.30 14.93
CA ILE A 55 7.74 -6.75 15.04
C ILE A 55 8.00 -6.27 16.47
N ASN A 56 7.06 -5.57 17.08
CA ASN A 56 7.18 -5.07 18.45
C ASN A 56 7.38 -6.23 19.44
N GLN A 57 6.48 -7.21 19.39
CA GLN A 57 6.52 -8.41 20.22
C GLN A 57 7.83 -9.17 20.01
N SER A 58 8.27 -9.33 18.77
CA SER A 58 9.49 -10.08 18.46
C SER A 58 10.75 -9.46 19.07
N ILE A 59 10.81 -8.12 19.08
CA ILE A 59 11.90 -7.37 19.71
C ILE A 59 11.78 -7.44 21.23
N ALA A 60 10.57 -7.29 21.78
CA ALA A 60 10.33 -7.27 23.22
C ALA A 60 10.58 -8.63 23.88
N GLU A 61 10.13 -9.73 23.26
CA GLU A 61 10.21 -11.07 23.82
C GLU A 61 11.55 -11.77 23.51
N TRP A 62 12.06 -11.63 22.28
CA TRP A 62 13.25 -12.38 21.84
C TRP A 62 14.46 -11.51 21.50
N GLY A 63 14.32 -10.17 21.48
CA GLY A 63 15.39 -9.28 21.02
C GLY A 63 15.72 -9.45 19.53
N GLN A 64 14.75 -9.90 18.73
CA GLN A 64 14.95 -10.25 17.33
C GLN A 64 14.11 -9.39 16.39
N ILE A 65 14.68 -9.03 15.25
CA ILE A 65 13.90 -8.62 14.08
C ILE A 65 13.34 -9.90 13.44
N PRO A 66 12.01 -10.05 13.31
CA PRO A 66 11.43 -11.27 12.77
C PRO A 66 11.68 -11.37 11.27
N LEU A 67 12.18 -12.51 10.82
CA LEU A 67 12.36 -12.85 9.41
C LEU A 67 11.24 -13.78 8.90
N TRP A 68 10.62 -14.54 9.80
CA TRP A 68 9.45 -15.39 9.57
C TRP A 68 8.26 -14.91 10.39
N ASN A 69 7.04 -15.15 9.91
CA ASN A 69 5.80 -14.89 10.65
C ASN A 69 4.94 -16.17 10.67
N PRO A 70 4.76 -16.83 11.83
CA PRO A 70 3.96 -18.05 11.94
C PRO A 70 2.45 -17.78 12.09
N ASN A 71 2.05 -16.53 12.33
CA ASN A 71 0.73 -16.22 12.88
C ASN A 71 -0.41 -16.44 11.90
N ILE A 72 -0.12 -16.47 10.60
CA ILE A 72 -1.11 -16.70 9.54
C ILE A 72 -0.53 -17.66 8.50
N LEU A 73 -1.41 -18.34 7.78
CA LEU A 73 -1.03 -19.22 6.67
C LEU A 73 0.01 -20.29 7.06
N SER A 74 0.02 -20.70 8.34
CA SER A 74 1.01 -21.63 8.88
C SER A 74 2.49 -21.26 8.67
N GLY A 75 2.78 -19.98 8.42
CA GLY A 75 4.15 -19.49 8.20
C GLY A 75 4.37 -18.80 6.86
N ILE A 76 4.86 -17.55 6.91
CA ILE A 76 5.24 -16.78 5.72
C ILE A 76 6.64 -16.12 5.86
N PRO A 77 7.38 -15.91 4.75
CA PRO A 77 8.66 -15.21 4.75
C PRO A 77 8.50 -13.70 4.98
N PHE A 78 8.32 -13.31 6.24
CA PHE A 78 7.98 -11.95 6.67
C PHE A 78 8.92 -10.86 6.14
N ALA A 79 10.24 -11.09 6.17
CA ALA A 79 11.20 -10.10 5.69
C ALA A 79 11.20 -9.91 4.16
N ALA A 80 10.64 -10.86 3.41
CA ALA A 80 10.47 -10.78 1.96
C ALA A 80 9.16 -10.11 1.55
N ASP A 81 8.17 -10.07 2.44
CA ASP A 81 6.85 -9.55 2.16
C ASP A 81 6.82 -8.00 2.26
N PRO A 82 6.49 -7.25 1.19
CA PRO A 82 6.33 -5.79 1.24
C PRO A 82 5.26 -5.33 2.24
N LEU A 83 4.24 -6.16 2.54
CA LEU A 83 3.19 -5.81 3.51
C LEU A 83 3.67 -5.86 4.96
N SER A 84 4.80 -6.51 5.26
CA SER A 84 5.42 -6.49 6.58
C SER A 84 5.74 -5.06 7.03
N GLY A 85 6.00 -4.15 6.08
CA GLY A 85 6.44 -2.79 6.36
C GLY A 85 7.84 -2.68 6.99
N LEU A 86 8.56 -3.80 7.15
CA LEU A 86 9.81 -3.89 7.90
C LEU A 86 10.89 -2.94 7.39
N TRP A 87 11.01 -2.81 6.06
CA TRP A 87 12.10 -2.08 5.40
C TRP A 87 11.82 -0.59 5.18
N TYR A 88 10.60 -0.12 5.49
CA TYR A 88 10.22 1.28 5.37
C TYR A 88 10.20 1.94 6.75
N LEU A 89 11.33 2.58 7.12
CA LEU A 89 11.57 3.10 8.48
C LEU A 89 10.44 3.98 9.06
N PRO A 90 9.72 4.83 8.30
CA PRO A 90 8.59 5.57 8.87
C PRO A 90 7.50 4.69 9.50
N ASN A 91 7.31 3.46 9.03
CA ASN A 91 6.35 2.51 9.64
C ASN A 91 6.76 2.10 11.07
N TRP A 92 8.03 2.26 11.45
CA TRP A 92 8.49 1.92 12.79
C TRP A 92 7.91 2.81 13.88
N LEU A 93 7.27 3.94 13.53
CA LEU A 93 6.43 4.69 14.46
C LEU A 93 5.28 3.81 14.99
N ALA A 94 4.65 3.02 14.11
CA ALA A 94 3.59 2.09 14.48
C ALA A 94 4.13 0.83 15.16
N VAL A 95 5.39 0.44 14.91
CA VAL A 95 6.07 -0.63 15.67
C VAL A 95 6.32 -0.19 17.11
N ALA A 96 6.78 1.05 17.33
CA ALA A 96 7.06 1.55 18.67
C ALA A 96 5.77 1.74 19.49
N PHE A 97 4.68 2.13 18.84
CA PHE A 97 3.39 2.38 19.48
C PHE A 97 2.25 1.75 18.64
N PRO A 98 1.99 0.44 18.74
CA PRO A 98 1.05 -0.29 17.88
C PRO A 98 -0.42 0.01 18.23
N GLY A 99 -0.85 1.26 18.02
CA GLY A 99 -2.22 1.73 18.22
C GLY A 99 -2.71 2.60 17.07
N ALA A 100 -4.01 2.89 17.05
CA ALA A 100 -4.64 3.70 16.01
C ALA A 100 -3.97 5.07 15.82
N ILE A 101 -3.57 5.71 16.93
CA ILE A 101 -2.92 7.02 16.89
C ILE A 101 -1.62 7.04 16.09
N ALA A 102 -0.83 5.96 16.12
CA ALA A 102 0.43 5.89 15.39
C ALA A 102 0.20 5.81 13.88
N PHE A 103 -0.77 5.02 13.44
CA PHE A 103 -1.15 4.95 12.03
C PHE A 103 -1.81 6.25 11.54
N ASN A 104 -2.68 6.87 12.35
CA ASN A 104 -3.26 8.17 12.04
C ASN A 104 -2.17 9.26 11.90
N THR A 105 -1.17 9.23 12.79
CA THR A 105 0.00 10.11 12.73
C THR A 105 0.83 9.82 11.48
N LEU A 106 1.03 8.55 11.12
CA LEU A 106 1.75 8.16 9.92
C LEU A 106 1.04 8.66 8.65
N PHE A 107 -0.28 8.54 8.57
CA PHE A 107 -1.06 9.11 7.46
C PHE A 107 -0.94 10.63 7.41
N TRP A 108 -1.08 11.32 8.55
CA TRP A 108 -0.90 12.77 8.63
C TRP A 108 0.49 13.22 8.16
N ILE A 109 1.56 12.54 8.58
CA ILE A 109 2.93 12.81 8.16
C ILE A 109 3.04 12.69 6.63
N HIS A 110 2.50 11.62 6.03
CA HIS A 110 2.62 11.41 4.59
C HIS A 110 1.76 12.37 3.76
N LEU A 111 0.56 12.77 4.22
CA LEU A 111 -0.21 13.83 3.55
C LEU A 111 0.51 15.18 3.60
N THR A 112 1.09 15.50 4.77
CA THR A 112 1.91 16.70 4.94
C THR A 112 3.14 16.67 4.03
N TRP A 113 3.79 15.51 3.94
CA TRP A 113 4.97 15.27 3.10
C TRP A 113 4.65 15.36 1.60
N ALA A 114 3.50 14.82 1.18
CA ALA A 114 2.99 14.92 -0.18
C ALA A 114 2.76 16.38 -0.58
N GLY A 115 2.01 17.13 0.25
CA GLY A 115 1.72 18.54 0.02
C GLY A 115 2.98 19.41 0.01
N LEU A 116 3.91 19.18 0.96
CA LEU A 116 5.17 19.91 1.03
C LEU A 116 6.07 19.64 -0.18
N GLY A 117 6.15 18.38 -0.63
CA GLY A 117 6.87 18.01 -1.83
C GLY A 117 6.28 18.66 -3.08
N ALA A 118 4.96 18.66 -3.22
CA ALA A 118 4.26 19.27 -4.35
C ALA A 118 4.43 20.79 -4.36
N TRP A 119 4.36 21.44 -3.20
CA TRP A 119 4.72 22.85 -3.04
C TRP A 119 6.18 23.11 -3.47
N ALA A 120 7.13 22.31 -3.00
CA ALA A 120 8.55 22.49 -3.29
C ALA A 120 8.86 22.30 -4.79
N LEU A 121 8.23 21.31 -5.42
CA LEU A 121 8.29 21.10 -6.86
C LEU A 121 7.69 22.29 -7.63
N ALA A 122 6.54 22.81 -7.18
CA ALA A 122 5.92 23.98 -7.78
C ALA A 122 6.81 25.23 -7.70
N ARG A 123 7.53 25.42 -6.59
CA ARG A 123 8.53 26.49 -6.45
C ARG A 123 9.71 26.31 -7.40
N GLU A 124 10.21 25.08 -7.58
CA GLU A 124 11.28 24.80 -8.56
C GLU A 124 10.78 24.98 -10.00
N GLU A 125 9.50 24.69 -10.27
CA GLU A 125 8.84 24.98 -11.55
C GLU A 125 8.63 26.48 -11.80
N GLY A 126 8.86 27.33 -10.80
CA GLY A 126 8.79 28.79 -10.92
C GLY A 126 7.41 29.38 -10.64
N LEU A 127 6.51 28.65 -9.96
CA LEU A 127 5.26 29.22 -9.47
C LEU A 127 5.50 30.18 -8.30
N SER A 128 4.59 31.15 -8.13
CA SER A 128 4.55 32.02 -6.97
C SER A 128 4.34 31.24 -5.68
N MET A 129 4.54 31.90 -4.53
CA MET A 129 4.31 31.27 -3.22
C MET A 129 2.88 30.77 -3.07
N TRP A 130 1.90 31.52 -3.59
CA TRP A 130 0.48 31.21 -3.48
C TRP A 130 0.06 30.13 -4.46
N GLY A 131 0.53 30.20 -5.71
CA GLY A 131 0.33 29.12 -6.69
C GLY A 131 0.89 27.80 -6.16
N ALA A 132 2.12 27.80 -5.65
CA ALA A 132 2.73 26.63 -5.03
C ALA A 132 1.97 26.13 -3.79
N ALA A 133 1.46 27.04 -2.94
CA ALA A 133 0.64 26.66 -1.78
C ALA A 133 -0.63 25.94 -2.21
N LEU A 134 -1.30 26.44 -3.27
CA LEU A 134 -2.47 25.78 -3.84
C LEU A 134 -2.12 24.38 -4.38
N VAL A 135 -0.99 24.21 -5.08
CA VAL A 135 -0.53 22.87 -5.53
C VAL A 135 -0.38 21.91 -4.34
N GLY A 136 0.28 22.35 -3.26
CA GLY A 136 0.48 21.52 -2.08
C GLY A 136 -0.83 21.14 -1.37
N ILE A 137 -1.74 22.11 -1.21
CA ILE A 137 -3.07 21.92 -0.61
C ILE A 137 -3.88 20.90 -1.42
N VAL A 138 -3.95 21.07 -2.75
CA VAL A 138 -4.77 20.21 -3.62
C VAL A 138 -4.21 18.79 -3.68
N PHE A 139 -2.89 18.62 -3.83
CA PHE A 139 -2.32 17.27 -3.90
C PHE A 139 -2.36 16.54 -2.56
N GLY A 140 -2.00 17.21 -1.46
CA GLY A 140 -2.05 16.63 -0.11
C GLY A 140 -3.49 16.32 0.35
N GLY A 141 -4.49 17.03 -0.19
CA GLY A 141 -5.91 16.82 0.09
C GLY A 141 -6.68 16.08 -0.99
N ALA A 142 -6.00 15.49 -1.98
CA ALA A 142 -6.69 14.87 -3.09
C ALA A 142 -7.58 13.71 -2.59
N PRO A 143 -8.86 13.65 -2.96
CA PRO A 143 -9.79 12.62 -2.48
C PRO A 143 -9.30 11.19 -2.67
N LYS A 144 -8.54 10.93 -3.75
CA LYS A 144 -7.89 9.65 -4.00
C LYS A 144 -7.00 9.20 -2.83
N PHE A 145 -6.22 10.11 -2.23
CA PHE A 145 -5.39 9.80 -1.06
C PHE A 145 -6.26 9.42 0.14
N VAL A 146 -7.25 10.26 0.47
CA VAL A 146 -8.12 10.06 1.64
C VAL A 146 -8.92 8.76 1.52
N ALA A 147 -9.38 8.42 0.32
CA ALA A 147 -10.05 7.15 0.04
C ALA A 147 -9.15 5.92 0.27
N HIS A 148 -7.85 6.01 -0.02
CA HIS A 148 -6.90 4.92 0.23
C HIS A 148 -6.47 4.84 1.69
N ILE A 149 -6.51 5.97 2.42
CA ILE A 149 -6.41 5.97 3.89
C ILE A 149 -7.63 5.25 4.48
N ALA A 150 -8.83 5.53 3.98
CA ALA A 150 -10.07 4.85 4.39
C ALA A 150 -10.03 3.33 4.17
N LEU A 151 -9.38 2.87 3.11
CA LEU A 151 -9.14 1.44 2.86
C LEU A 151 -8.03 0.83 3.74
N GLY A 152 -7.22 1.66 4.42
CA GLY A 152 -6.08 1.18 5.21
C GLY A 152 -4.82 0.88 4.40
N HIS A 153 -4.69 1.38 3.16
CA HIS A 153 -3.53 1.16 2.29
C HIS A 153 -2.29 1.96 2.72
N VAL A 154 -1.67 1.59 3.85
CA VAL A 154 -0.53 2.30 4.46
C VAL A 154 0.66 2.41 3.49
N GLY A 155 1.05 1.29 2.87
CA GLY A 155 2.19 1.24 1.95
C GLY A 155 2.01 2.15 0.73
N LEU A 156 0.85 2.07 0.07
CA LEU A 156 0.57 2.87 -1.12
C LEU A 156 0.52 4.37 -0.82
N VAL A 157 -0.19 4.78 0.25
CA VAL A 157 -0.26 6.20 0.66
C VAL A 157 1.15 6.73 0.94
N SER A 158 1.98 5.93 1.63
CA SER A 158 3.37 6.27 1.90
C SER A 158 4.17 6.45 0.61
N ALA A 159 4.09 5.49 -0.32
CA ALA A 159 4.81 5.53 -1.60
C ALA A 159 4.40 6.71 -2.49
N VAL A 160 3.10 6.97 -2.65
CA VAL A 160 2.59 8.06 -3.52
C VAL A 160 3.04 9.44 -3.01
N SER A 161 3.14 9.63 -1.69
CA SER A 161 3.55 10.90 -1.08
C SER A 161 4.96 11.37 -1.51
N TRP A 162 5.83 10.45 -1.92
CA TRP A 162 7.18 10.74 -2.39
C TRP A 162 7.23 11.18 -3.86
N THR A 163 6.13 11.05 -4.61
CA THR A 163 6.06 11.36 -6.05
C THR A 163 6.61 12.75 -6.36
N PRO A 164 6.17 13.84 -5.68
CA PRO A 164 6.68 15.17 -6.00
C PRO A 164 8.16 15.36 -5.63
N TRP A 165 8.66 14.61 -4.64
CA TRP A 165 10.05 14.68 -4.22
C TRP A 165 11.00 14.06 -5.23
N VAL A 166 10.63 12.92 -5.82
CA VAL A 166 11.42 12.32 -6.92
C VAL A 166 11.48 13.26 -8.12
N LEU A 167 10.35 13.87 -8.49
CA LEU A 167 10.30 14.88 -9.57
C LEU A 167 11.14 16.13 -9.25
N LEU A 168 11.09 16.61 -8.00
CA LEU A 168 11.91 17.75 -7.55
C LEU A 168 13.40 17.44 -7.62
N LEU A 169 13.81 16.24 -7.19
CA LEU A 169 15.20 15.81 -7.25
C LEU A 169 15.65 15.60 -8.71
N THR A 170 14.74 15.18 -9.59
CA THR A 170 14.97 15.11 -11.03
C THR A 170 15.20 16.52 -11.61
N ALA A 171 14.34 17.48 -11.27
CA ALA A 171 14.50 18.88 -11.68
C ALA A 171 15.85 19.47 -11.23
N LYS A 172 16.22 19.25 -9.96
CA LYS A 172 17.49 19.70 -9.40
C LYS A 172 18.69 19.06 -10.08
N THR A 173 18.62 17.75 -10.36
CA THR A 173 19.67 17.03 -11.08
C THR A 173 19.90 17.65 -12.44
N LEU A 174 18.83 17.82 -13.23
CA LEU A 174 18.90 18.42 -14.57
C LEU A 174 19.44 19.84 -14.53
N ARG A 175 18.97 20.68 -13.61
CA ARG A 175 19.49 22.04 -13.43
C ARG A 175 21.00 22.04 -13.15
N GLN A 176 21.47 21.14 -12.30
CA GLN A 176 22.88 21.05 -11.92
C GLN A 176 23.76 20.52 -13.05
N ILE A 177 23.23 19.66 -13.93
CA ILE A 177 23.93 19.24 -15.15
C ILE A 177 24.19 20.47 -16.04
N HIS A 178 23.16 21.31 -16.26
CA HIS A 178 23.27 22.49 -17.11
C HIS A 178 24.17 23.58 -16.51
N THR A 179 24.23 23.70 -15.18
CA THR A 179 25.12 24.67 -14.53
C THR A 179 26.54 24.14 -14.26
N GLY A 180 26.86 22.91 -14.70
CA GLY A 180 28.19 22.30 -14.50
C GLY A 180 28.52 21.97 -13.04
N GLN A 181 27.52 21.84 -12.18
CA GLN A 181 27.70 21.62 -10.73
C GLN A 181 27.59 20.13 -10.35
N ARG A 182 27.61 19.83 -9.04
CA ARG A 182 27.55 18.47 -8.46
C ARG A 182 26.19 17.81 -8.70
N TRP A 183 25.88 17.41 -9.93
CA TRP A 183 24.64 16.73 -10.28
C TRP A 183 24.59 15.28 -9.77
N LEU A 184 25.74 14.61 -9.63
CA LEU A 184 25.84 13.22 -9.16
C LEU A 184 25.13 12.99 -7.83
N ARG A 185 25.32 13.87 -6.82
CA ARG A 185 24.67 13.72 -5.51
C ARG A 185 23.14 13.84 -5.58
N TRP A 186 22.63 14.68 -6.48
CA TRP A 186 21.18 14.87 -6.65
C TRP A 186 20.55 13.70 -7.39
N SER A 187 21.25 13.18 -8.41
CA SER A 187 20.86 11.96 -9.12
C SER A 187 20.87 10.74 -8.19
N ALA A 188 21.94 10.58 -7.40
CA ALA A 188 22.05 9.54 -6.38
C ALA A 188 20.92 9.64 -5.33
N LEU A 189 20.61 10.85 -4.86
CA LEU A 189 19.51 11.07 -3.92
C LEU A 189 18.14 10.79 -4.56
N ALA A 190 17.92 11.17 -5.83
CA ALA A 190 16.70 10.84 -6.56
C ALA A 190 16.51 9.31 -6.65
N GLY A 191 17.57 8.58 -7.00
CA GLY A 191 17.60 7.13 -7.01
C GLY A 191 17.32 6.53 -5.64
N ALA A 192 18.00 7.01 -4.60
CA ALA A 192 17.82 6.52 -3.24
C ALA A 192 16.37 6.71 -2.74
N VAL A 193 15.76 7.86 -3.00
CA VAL A 193 14.34 8.11 -2.68
C VAL A 193 13.43 7.19 -3.47
N LEU A 194 13.72 6.92 -4.75
CA LEU A 194 12.97 5.94 -5.53
C LEU A 194 13.11 4.52 -4.94
N GLY A 195 14.30 4.13 -4.45
CA GLY A 195 14.50 2.89 -3.72
C GLY A 195 13.69 2.83 -2.40
N LEU A 196 13.54 3.96 -1.71
CA LEU A 196 12.64 4.06 -0.54
C LEU A 196 11.17 3.91 -0.93
N VAL A 197 10.74 4.47 -2.06
CA VAL A 197 9.39 4.26 -2.62
C VAL A 197 9.14 2.79 -2.89
N PHE A 198 10.11 2.08 -3.46
CA PHE A 198 10.02 0.64 -3.67
C PHE A 198 9.83 -0.13 -2.36
N ARG A 199 10.53 0.27 -1.29
CA ARG A 199 10.35 -0.35 0.04
C ARG A 199 8.97 -0.07 0.66
N ALA A 200 8.35 1.06 0.33
CA ALA A 200 7.01 1.41 0.80
C ALA A 200 5.91 0.69 0.01
N ASP A 201 5.99 0.72 -1.32
CA ASP A 201 5.14 -0.04 -2.22
C ASP A 201 5.87 -0.29 -3.57
N PRO A 202 6.33 -1.52 -3.84
CA PRO A 202 7.01 -1.86 -5.09
C PRO A 202 6.20 -1.51 -6.34
N ARG A 203 4.87 -1.62 -6.26
CA ARG A 203 3.96 -1.42 -7.40
C ARG A 203 3.92 0.03 -7.86
N TRP A 204 4.09 0.98 -6.94
CA TRP A 204 4.07 2.41 -7.27
C TRP A 204 5.38 2.92 -7.90
N SER A 205 6.47 2.16 -7.76
CA SER A 205 7.78 2.57 -8.28
C SER A 205 7.79 2.66 -9.82
N ILE A 206 7.09 1.76 -10.51
CA ILE A 206 7.05 1.73 -11.99
C ILE A 206 6.32 2.96 -12.57
N PRO A 207 5.08 3.31 -12.16
CA PRO A 207 4.44 4.55 -12.59
C PRO A 207 5.27 5.79 -12.29
N LEU A 208 5.94 5.82 -11.13
CA LEU A 208 6.79 6.93 -10.73
C LEU A 208 8.04 7.07 -11.61
N ILE A 209 8.70 5.97 -11.97
CA ILE A 209 9.83 5.98 -12.91
C ILE A 209 9.40 6.54 -14.26
N GLY A 210 8.30 6.02 -14.81
CA GLY A 210 7.76 6.50 -16.08
C GLY A 210 7.46 8.01 -16.04
N PHE A 211 6.89 8.48 -14.93
CA PHE A 211 6.61 9.89 -14.74
C PHE A 211 7.88 10.74 -14.60
N ALA A 212 8.88 10.29 -13.83
CA ALA A 212 10.15 10.98 -13.68
C ALA A 212 10.89 11.10 -15.02
N VAL A 213 10.84 10.06 -15.86
CA VAL A 213 11.38 10.09 -17.23
C VAL A 213 10.63 11.12 -18.09
N ALA A 214 9.29 11.06 -18.13
CA ALA A 214 8.49 12.01 -18.92
C ALA A 214 8.75 13.47 -18.48
N TYR A 215 8.80 13.70 -17.17
CA TYR A 215 9.12 15.00 -16.58
C TYR A 215 10.55 15.44 -16.92
N GLY A 216 11.51 14.52 -16.90
CA GLY A 216 12.91 14.77 -17.24
C GLY A 216 13.11 15.14 -18.71
N ILE A 217 12.44 14.42 -19.62
CA ILE A 217 12.42 14.73 -21.06
C ILE A 217 11.88 16.15 -21.27
N ARG A 218 10.68 16.44 -20.74
CA ARG A 218 10.06 17.77 -20.84
C ARG A 218 10.96 18.87 -20.29
N SER A 219 11.61 18.61 -19.15
CA SER A 219 12.54 19.57 -18.52
C SER A 219 13.79 19.83 -19.36
N THR A 220 14.29 18.81 -20.06
CA THR A 220 15.44 18.91 -20.96
C THR A 220 15.09 19.69 -22.23
N LEU A 221 13.90 19.46 -22.79
CA LEU A 221 13.40 20.16 -24.00
C LEU A 221 13.22 21.68 -23.79
N ARG A 222 13.23 22.17 -22.55
CA ARG A 222 13.24 23.62 -22.26
C ARG A 222 14.54 24.30 -22.66
N TYR A 223 15.64 23.54 -22.73
CA TYR A 223 16.93 24.03 -23.18
C TYR A 223 16.99 23.86 -24.71
N ARG A 224 16.78 24.96 -25.46
CA ARG A 224 16.60 24.95 -26.93
C ARG A 224 17.79 24.40 -27.73
N GLN A 225 18.99 24.40 -27.15
CA GLN A 225 20.22 23.91 -27.78
C GLN A 225 21.00 23.07 -26.77
N THR A 226 20.49 21.88 -26.45
CA THR A 226 21.16 20.95 -25.53
C THR A 226 22.31 20.26 -26.27
N GLU A 227 23.54 20.53 -25.85
CA GLU A 227 24.74 19.91 -26.42
C GLU A 227 24.75 18.38 -26.19
N PRO A 228 25.37 17.60 -27.09
CA PRO A 228 25.49 16.13 -26.93
C PRO A 228 26.11 15.70 -25.59
N GLU A 229 27.03 16.50 -25.04
CA GLU A 229 27.64 16.24 -23.74
C GLU A 229 26.61 16.30 -22.59
N ILE A 230 25.68 17.25 -22.66
CA ILE A 230 24.59 17.38 -21.68
C ILE A 230 23.66 16.17 -21.76
N LEU A 231 23.29 15.74 -22.97
CA LEU A 231 22.48 14.53 -23.16
C LEU A 231 23.17 13.29 -22.57
N ARG A 232 24.49 13.15 -22.77
CA ARG A 232 25.26 12.07 -22.15
C ARG A 232 25.24 12.14 -20.61
N LYS A 233 25.38 13.33 -20.03
CA LYS A 233 25.27 13.55 -18.57
C LYS A 233 23.88 13.22 -18.05
N ILE A 234 22.82 13.54 -18.79
CA ILE A 234 21.44 13.21 -18.43
C ILE A 234 21.22 11.69 -18.46
N ALA A 235 21.69 11.01 -19.51
CA ALA A 235 21.65 9.55 -19.59
C ALA A 235 22.41 8.90 -18.41
N LEU A 236 23.62 9.40 -18.12
CA LEU A 236 24.41 8.93 -16.97
C LEU A 236 23.70 9.21 -15.63
N ALA A 237 23.00 10.33 -15.49
CA ALA A 237 22.19 10.63 -14.31
C ALA A 237 21.00 9.67 -14.17
N GLY A 238 20.42 9.20 -15.26
CA GLY A 238 19.44 8.10 -15.25
C GLY A 238 20.06 6.81 -14.70
N VAL A 239 21.25 6.43 -15.19
CA VAL A 239 21.98 5.24 -14.73
C VAL A 239 22.34 5.34 -13.25
N VAL A 240 22.89 6.47 -12.80
CA VAL A 240 23.23 6.70 -11.39
C VAL A 240 21.99 6.62 -10.51
N ALA A 241 20.88 7.25 -10.91
CA ALA A 241 19.63 7.12 -10.17
C ALA A 241 19.14 5.66 -10.13
N GLY A 242 19.24 4.91 -11.23
CA GLY A 242 18.90 3.49 -11.28
C GLY A 242 19.75 2.63 -10.34
N ILE A 243 21.07 2.85 -10.30
CA ILE A 243 21.99 2.14 -9.40
C ILE A 243 21.62 2.40 -7.93
N PHE A 244 21.41 3.66 -7.55
CA PHE A 244 21.04 3.98 -6.17
C PHE A 244 19.63 3.50 -5.81
N ALA A 245 18.69 3.52 -6.76
CA ALA A 245 17.36 2.95 -6.55
C ALA A 245 17.43 1.45 -6.30
N ALA A 246 18.14 0.70 -7.14
CA ALA A 246 18.35 -0.74 -6.96
C ALA A 246 19.10 -1.05 -5.66
N ALA A 247 20.16 -0.29 -5.36
CA ALA A 247 20.96 -0.50 -4.16
C ALA A 247 20.12 -0.31 -2.90
N ILE A 248 19.38 0.80 -2.79
CA ILE A 248 18.49 1.03 -1.64
C ILE A 248 17.33 0.02 -1.66
N ALA A 249 16.74 -0.33 -2.79
CA ALA A 249 15.65 -1.31 -2.82
C ALA A 249 16.09 -2.72 -2.39
N ALA A 250 17.39 -3.07 -2.48
CA ALA A 250 17.89 -4.44 -2.43
C ALA A 250 17.50 -5.25 -1.17
N CYS A 251 17.40 -4.63 0.01
CA CYS A 251 17.04 -5.34 1.24
C CYS A 251 15.62 -5.91 1.23
N LEU A 252 14.71 -5.33 0.44
CA LEU A 252 13.40 -5.91 0.13
C LEU A 252 13.40 -6.60 -1.23
N GLY A 253 14.00 -5.97 -2.24
CA GLY A 253 13.89 -6.41 -3.64
C GLY A 253 14.46 -7.80 -3.91
N LEU A 254 15.60 -8.14 -3.30
CA LEU A 254 16.20 -9.48 -3.48
C LEU A 254 15.39 -10.59 -2.81
N PRO A 255 15.03 -10.51 -1.51
CA PRO A 255 14.18 -11.54 -0.91
C PRO A 255 12.77 -11.55 -1.51
N LEU A 256 12.20 -10.41 -1.91
CA LEU A 256 10.91 -10.36 -2.61
C LEU A 256 10.98 -11.07 -3.97
N TRP A 257 12.09 -10.95 -4.70
CA TRP A 257 12.26 -11.66 -5.97
C TRP A 257 12.26 -13.18 -5.79
N GLU A 258 12.88 -13.69 -4.73
CA GLU A 258 12.82 -15.12 -4.35
C GLU A 258 11.39 -15.52 -3.96
N PHE A 259 10.74 -14.72 -3.11
CA PHE A 259 9.37 -14.99 -2.66
C PHE A 259 8.36 -15.00 -3.81
N LEU A 260 8.45 -14.07 -4.76
CA LEU A 260 7.54 -14.00 -5.91
C LEU A 260 7.57 -15.26 -6.78
N ARG A 261 8.74 -15.90 -6.92
CA ARG A 261 8.90 -17.14 -7.70
C ARG A 261 8.21 -18.34 -7.06
N GLU A 262 8.18 -18.38 -5.73
CA GLU A 262 7.50 -19.43 -4.95
C GLU A 262 6.03 -19.09 -4.64
N SER A 263 5.57 -17.91 -5.06
CA SER A 263 4.24 -17.41 -4.74
C SER A 263 3.22 -17.63 -5.85
N THR A 264 1.94 -17.54 -5.46
CA THR A 264 0.77 -17.54 -6.36
C THR A 264 0.78 -16.40 -7.39
N ARG A 265 1.66 -15.39 -7.23
CA ARG A 265 1.80 -14.28 -8.18
C ARG A 265 2.54 -14.61 -9.46
N SER A 266 3.27 -15.72 -9.52
CA SER A 266 3.96 -16.17 -10.73
C SER A 266 3.01 -16.58 -11.87
N GLY A 267 1.72 -16.82 -11.58
CA GLY A 267 0.72 -17.33 -12.52
C GLY A 267 -0.48 -16.42 -12.84
N ILE A 268 -0.45 -15.13 -12.46
CA ILE A 268 -1.60 -14.22 -12.64
C ILE A 268 -1.85 -13.94 -14.13
N SER A 269 -3.11 -14.10 -14.56
CA SER A 269 -3.57 -13.83 -15.92
C SER A 269 -3.66 -12.34 -16.26
N ALA A 270 -3.70 -12.01 -17.56
CA ALA A 270 -3.85 -10.62 -18.01
C ALA A 270 -5.16 -9.96 -17.52
N ASN A 271 -6.25 -10.74 -17.39
CA ASN A 271 -7.55 -10.24 -16.90
C ASN A 271 -7.50 -9.90 -15.41
N GLU A 272 -6.83 -10.72 -14.60
CA GLU A 272 -6.67 -10.46 -13.16
C GLU A 272 -5.82 -9.21 -12.87
N ARG A 273 -4.89 -8.87 -13.77
CA ARG A 273 -4.14 -7.60 -13.71
C ARG A 273 -5.03 -6.38 -13.94
N ALA A 274 -6.08 -6.53 -14.74
CA ALA A 274 -7.03 -5.48 -15.10
C ALA A 274 -8.17 -5.28 -14.09
N ILE A 275 -8.23 -6.07 -13.01
CA ILE A 275 -9.22 -5.88 -11.94
C ILE A 275 -9.14 -4.43 -11.42
N PHE A 276 -10.31 -3.83 -11.17
CA PHE A 276 -10.47 -2.42 -10.81
C PHE A 276 -9.95 -1.42 -11.87
N SER A 277 -10.01 -1.78 -13.15
CA SER A 277 -9.98 -0.78 -14.23
C SER A 277 -11.12 0.21 -14.05
N LEU A 278 -10.86 1.50 -14.30
CA LEU A 278 -11.87 2.54 -14.26
C LEU A 278 -12.89 2.27 -15.38
N PRO A 279 -14.18 2.09 -15.08
CA PRO A 279 -15.20 1.98 -16.13
C PRO A 279 -15.35 3.33 -16.85
N LEU A 280 -15.85 3.33 -18.08
CA LEU A 280 -15.95 4.55 -18.90
C LEU A 280 -16.82 5.63 -18.24
N GLU A 281 -17.91 5.23 -17.61
CA GLU A 281 -18.77 6.10 -16.80
C GLU A 281 -18.03 6.73 -15.61
N GLY A 282 -16.98 6.07 -15.11
CA GLY A 282 -16.09 6.58 -14.06
C GLY A 282 -15.36 7.86 -14.45
N LEU A 283 -15.27 8.20 -15.76
CA LEU A 283 -14.74 9.49 -16.23
C LEU A 283 -15.59 10.67 -15.75
N LEU A 284 -16.91 10.50 -15.58
CA LEU A 284 -17.77 11.53 -14.98
C LEU A 284 -17.34 11.84 -13.53
N GLY A 285 -16.67 10.90 -12.86
CA GLY A 285 -16.07 11.05 -11.54
C GLY A 285 -15.00 12.13 -11.47
N THR A 286 -14.46 12.57 -12.61
CA THR A 286 -13.54 13.72 -12.66
C THR A 286 -14.23 15.07 -12.43
N ILE A 287 -15.55 15.14 -12.65
CA ILE A 287 -16.38 16.35 -12.59
C ILE A 287 -17.39 16.29 -11.43
N SER A 288 -17.89 15.09 -11.12
CA SER A 288 -18.94 14.84 -10.13
C SER A 288 -18.47 13.82 -9.10
N ILE A 289 -19.14 13.79 -7.95
CA ILE A 289 -18.97 12.71 -6.99
C ILE A 289 -19.79 11.50 -7.47
N LEU A 290 -19.14 10.37 -7.70
CA LEU A 290 -19.81 9.11 -8.05
C LEU A 290 -19.70 8.11 -6.91
N ASP A 291 -20.75 7.33 -6.72
CA ASP A 291 -20.71 6.13 -5.88
C ASP A 291 -19.92 5.03 -6.61
N GLY A 292 -19.23 4.19 -5.86
CA GLY A 292 -18.39 3.12 -6.41
C GLY A 292 -17.27 2.72 -5.46
N THR A 293 -16.38 1.85 -5.95
CA THR A 293 -15.19 1.45 -5.20
C THR A 293 -14.21 2.62 -5.04
N PRO A 294 -13.50 2.73 -3.90
CA PRO A 294 -12.46 3.75 -3.69
C PRO A 294 -11.36 3.71 -4.76
N GLU A 295 -11.15 2.53 -5.35
CA GLU A 295 -10.19 2.33 -6.45
C GLU A 295 -10.59 3.12 -7.70
N TRP A 296 -11.85 3.45 -7.93
CA TRP A 296 -12.31 4.24 -9.09
C TRP A 296 -12.38 5.73 -8.84
N LEU A 297 -12.13 6.18 -7.61
CA LEU A 297 -12.35 7.57 -7.24
C LEU A 297 -11.49 8.53 -8.08
N ALA A 298 -12.14 9.40 -8.85
CA ALA A 298 -11.49 10.31 -9.80
C ALA A 298 -11.76 11.80 -9.52
N TYR A 299 -12.44 12.14 -8.41
CA TYR A 299 -12.81 13.53 -8.10
C TYR A 299 -11.59 14.34 -7.68
N PHE A 300 -11.33 15.45 -8.39
CA PHE A 300 -10.16 16.32 -8.16
C PHE A 300 -10.52 17.68 -7.54
N GLY A 301 -11.81 17.96 -7.31
CA GLY A 301 -12.32 19.25 -6.83
C GLY A 301 -12.96 20.08 -7.95
N ALA A 302 -14.21 20.49 -7.79
CA ALA A 302 -14.93 21.29 -8.78
C ALA A 302 -14.36 22.71 -8.89
N SER A 303 -13.99 23.31 -7.77
CA SER A 303 -13.28 24.60 -7.73
C SER A 303 -11.90 24.51 -8.37
N VAL A 304 -11.20 23.37 -8.21
CA VAL A 304 -9.91 23.08 -8.84
C VAL A 304 -10.04 23.08 -10.36
N LEU A 305 -11.08 22.44 -10.91
CA LEU A 305 -11.38 22.47 -12.35
C LEU A 305 -11.63 23.89 -12.87
N VAL A 306 -12.46 24.66 -12.16
CA VAL A 306 -12.78 26.06 -12.54
C VAL A 306 -11.53 26.94 -12.56
N ILE A 307 -10.69 26.85 -11.53
CA ILE A 307 -9.43 27.62 -11.45
C ILE A 307 -8.45 27.19 -12.54
N SER A 308 -8.38 25.89 -12.83
CA SER A 308 -7.46 25.32 -13.82
C SER A 308 -7.69 25.84 -15.24
N VAL A 309 -8.90 26.27 -15.59
CA VAL A 309 -9.20 26.92 -16.88
C VAL A 309 -8.26 28.09 -17.14
N LEU A 310 -7.94 28.87 -16.10
CA LEU A 310 -7.09 30.06 -16.22
C LEU A 310 -5.65 29.73 -16.63
N SER A 311 -5.18 28.51 -16.36
CA SER A 311 -3.83 28.06 -16.75
C SER A 311 -3.64 28.04 -18.26
N MET A 312 -4.73 27.92 -19.04
CA MET A 312 -4.69 27.81 -20.51
C MET A 312 -4.62 29.17 -21.22
N PHE A 313 -4.89 30.27 -20.52
CA PHE A 313 -4.99 31.62 -21.10
C PHE A 313 -3.80 32.51 -20.75
N ASN A 314 -2.69 31.90 -20.32
CA ASN A 314 -1.42 32.58 -20.16
C ASN A 314 -0.46 32.18 -21.29
N SER A 315 0.54 33.03 -21.57
CA SER A 315 1.62 32.74 -22.53
C SER A 315 2.51 31.57 -22.10
N ASP A 316 2.38 31.14 -20.84
CA ASP A 316 3.10 30.03 -20.26
C ASP A 316 2.65 28.68 -20.84
N ARG A 317 3.59 27.93 -21.42
CA ARG A 317 3.33 26.61 -22.01
C ARG A 317 3.50 25.45 -21.02
N ARG A 318 3.98 25.71 -19.81
CA ARG A 318 4.22 24.67 -18.79
C ARG A 318 2.96 23.87 -18.40
N PRO A 319 1.74 24.46 -18.35
CA PRO A 319 0.50 23.73 -18.07
C PRO A 319 0.21 22.57 -19.06
N TRP A 320 0.60 22.68 -20.33
CA TRP A 320 0.33 21.64 -21.34
C TRP A 320 0.94 20.28 -21.01
N PHE A 321 2.10 20.26 -20.35
CA PHE A 321 2.68 19.02 -19.87
C PHE A 321 1.77 18.33 -18.85
N TRP A 322 1.22 19.10 -17.90
CA TRP A 322 0.34 18.56 -16.86
C TRP A 322 -1.02 18.12 -17.43
N ILE A 323 -1.55 18.83 -18.43
CA ILE A 323 -2.71 18.35 -19.21
C ILE A 323 -2.39 17.00 -19.84
N GLY A 324 -1.25 16.88 -20.53
CA GLY A 324 -0.82 15.63 -21.15
C GLY A 324 -0.67 14.48 -20.16
N ILE A 325 -0.09 14.73 -18.98
CA ILE A 325 0.01 13.74 -17.91
C ILE A 325 -1.37 13.33 -17.44
N SER A 326 -2.27 14.28 -17.13
CA SER A 326 -3.61 13.94 -16.67
C SER A 326 -4.39 13.10 -17.69
N VAL A 327 -4.30 13.45 -18.99
CA VAL A 327 -4.97 12.68 -20.04
C VAL A 327 -4.38 11.28 -20.14
N PHE A 328 -3.05 11.17 -20.20
CA PHE A 328 -2.35 9.90 -20.32
C PHE A 328 -2.64 8.97 -19.13
N SER A 329 -2.55 9.47 -17.90
CA SER A 329 -2.80 8.66 -16.71
C SER A 329 -4.27 8.27 -16.55
N THR A 330 -5.21 9.13 -16.96
CA THR A 330 -6.62 8.76 -16.99
C THR A 330 -6.94 7.72 -18.07
N ILE A 331 -6.30 7.78 -19.24
CA ILE A 331 -6.43 6.72 -20.27
C ILE A 331 -5.89 5.39 -19.75
N LEU A 332 -4.73 5.40 -19.08
CA LEU A 332 -4.21 4.20 -18.43
C LEU A 332 -5.13 3.66 -17.34
N ALA A 333 -5.81 4.55 -16.60
CA ALA A 333 -6.76 4.16 -15.58
C ALA A 333 -7.93 3.32 -16.11
N LEU A 334 -8.31 3.50 -17.38
CA LEU A 334 -9.35 2.72 -18.05
C LEU A 334 -8.93 1.26 -18.35
N GLY A 335 -7.66 0.91 -18.15
CA GLY A 335 -7.18 -0.45 -18.33
C GLY A 335 -7.42 -0.99 -19.75
N PRO A 336 -7.91 -2.24 -19.91
CA PRO A 336 -8.13 -2.89 -21.22
C PRO A 336 -9.17 -2.22 -22.11
N ALA A 337 -9.98 -1.28 -21.60
CA ALA A 337 -10.87 -0.49 -22.45
C ALA A 337 -10.10 0.40 -23.44
N THR A 338 -8.77 0.52 -23.29
CA THR A 338 -7.87 1.21 -24.22
C THR A 338 -6.70 0.30 -24.60
N PRO A 339 -6.18 0.38 -25.84
CA PRO A 339 -5.03 -0.43 -26.26
C PRO A 339 -3.73 -0.07 -25.50
N LEU A 340 -3.68 1.12 -24.88
CA LEU A 340 -2.50 1.64 -24.21
C LEU A 340 -2.06 0.79 -23.01
N PHE A 341 -3.02 0.27 -22.22
CA PHE A 341 -2.71 -0.55 -21.06
C PHE A 341 -2.00 -1.85 -21.45
N ASN A 342 -2.47 -2.50 -22.52
CA ASN A 342 -1.87 -3.73 -23.04
C ASN A 342 -0.46 -3.50 -23.61
N LEU A 343 -0.22 -2.33 -24.24
CA LEU A 343 1.11 -1.96 -24.72
C LEU A 343 2.11 -1.78 -23.57
N ILE A 344 1.70 -1.16 -22.47
CA ILE A 344 2.55 -1.05 -21.28
C ILE A 344 2.76 -2.42 -20.63
N GLY A 345 1.72 -3.24 -20.54
CA GLY A 345 1.80 -4.60 -19.98
C GLY A 345 2.74 -5.54 -20.75
N ALA A 346 3.13 -5.19 -21.98
CA ALA A 346 4.12 -5.94 -22.77
C ALA A 346 5.57 -5.60 -22.40
N ILE A 347 5.80 -4.52 -21.64
CA ILE A 347 7.16 -4.14 -21.19
C ILE A 347 7.60 -5.13 -20.09
N PRO A 348 8.79 -5.74 -20.18
CA PRO A 348 9.29 -6.64 -19.14
C PRO A 348 9.28 -5.99 -17.75
N GLY A 349 8.67 -6.65 -16.77
CA GLY A 349 8.53 -6.15 -15.39
C GLY A 349 7.28 -5.28 -15.15
N ALA A 350 6.61 -4.81 -16.20
CA ALA A 350 5.33 -4.09 -16.08
C ALA A 350 4.14 -5.03 -15.80
N ASP A 351 4.35 -6.34 -15.87
CA ASP A 351 3.41 -7.38 -15.51
C ASP A 351 3.03 -7.39 -14.03
N VAL A 352 3.84 -6.75 -13.17
CA VAL A 352 3.55 -6.51 -11.75
C VAL A 352 2.48 -5.43 -11.55
N LEU A 353 2.21 -4.60 -12.56
CA LEU A 353 1.17 -3.57 -12.50
C LEU A 353 -0.21 -4.21 -12.45
N ARG A 354 -0.98 -3.86 -11.42
CA ARG A 354 -2.39 -4.24 -11.24
C ARG A 354 -3.16 -3.02 -10.75
N VAL A 355 -4.48 -3.04 -10.94
CA VAL A 355 -5.39 -1.96 -10.54
C VAL A 355 -5.10 -0.68 -11.32
N PRO A 356 -5.48 -0.64 -12.62
CA PRO A 356 -5.16 0.48 -13.50
C PRO A 356 -5.66 1.82 -12.95
N ALA A 357 -6.80 1.85 -12.25
CA ALA A 357 -7.35 3.08 -11.69
C ALA A 357 -6.43 3.81 -10.67
N ARG A 358 -5.35 3.18 -10.18
CA ARG A 358 -4.31 3.87 -9.39
C ARG A 358 -3.48 4.88 -10.18
N PHE A 359 -3.46 4.82 -11.52
CA PHE A 359 -2.83 5.89 -12.32
C PHE A 359 -3.47 7.27 -12.07
N LEU A 360 -4.70 7.33 -11.55
CA LEU A 360 -5.38 8.59 -11.18
C LEU A 360 -4.64 9.40 -10.10
N PHE A 361 -3.74 8.81 -9.32
CA PHE A 361 -2.85 9.57 -8.43
C PHE A 361 -1.95 10.55 -9.20
N LEU A 362 -1.52 10.18 -10.42
CA LEU A 362 -0.76 11.08 -11.30
C LEU A 362 -1.64 12.20 -11.85
N SER A 363 -2.90 11.88 -12.21
CA SER A 363 -3.90 12.88 -12.59
C SER A 363 -4.15 13.88 -11.46
N ALA A 364 -4.25 13.42 -10.21
CA ALA A 364 -4.44 14.30 -9.05
C ALA A 364 -3.29 15.30 -8.88
N LEU A 365 -2.03 14.88 -9.03
CA LEU A 365 -0.90 15.82 -9.02
C LEU A 365 -0.97 16.79 -10.19
N ALA A 366 -1.33 16.31 -11.38
CA ALA A 366 -1.45 17.17 -12.56
C ALA A 366 -2.51 18.26 -12.39
N TRP A 367 -3.70 17.93 -11.89
CA TRP A 367 -4.74 18.91 -11.57
C TRP A 367 -4.33 19.90 -10.49
N ALA A 368 -3.57 19.46 -9.49
CA ALA A 368 -2.99 20.37 -8.50
C ALA A 368 -2.09 21.42 -9.16
N PHE A 369 -1.22 21.01 -10.09
CA PHE A 369 -0.36 21.93 -10.85
C PHE A 369 -1.16 22.87 -11.76
N LEU A 370 -2.18 22.37 -12.47
CA LEU A 370 -3.04 23.20 -13.31
C LEU A 370 -3.76 24.28 -12.50
N ALA A 371 -4.26 23.94 -11.31
CA ALA A 371 -4.86 24.92 -10.41
C ALA A 371 -3.83 25.95 -9.90
N GLY A 372 -2.63 25.51 -9.55
CA GLY A 372 -1.52 26.39 -9.17
C GLY A 372 -1.16 27.39 -10.28
N TYR A 373 -1.03 26.93 -11.53
CA TYR A 373 -0.81 27.80 -12.69
C TYR A 373 -2.00 28.73 -12.95
N GLY A 374 -3.23 28.26 -12.72
CA GLY A 374 -4.44 29.08 -12.82
C GLY A 374 -4.44 30.23 -11.81
N LEU A 375 -4.07 29.96 -10.55
CA LEU A 375 -3.93 31.00 -9.53
C LEU A 375 -2.77 31.97 -9.84
N ASP A 376 -1.65 31.48 -10.36
CA ASP A 376 -0.55 32.35 -10.78
C ASP A 376 -0.95 33.25 -11.96
N ALA A 377 -1.74 32.75 -12.91
CA ALA A 377 -2.29 33.56 -13.99
C ALA A 377 -3.17 34.71 -13.47
N LEU A 378 -3.93 34.50 -12.38
CA LEU A 378 -4.65 35.59 -11.68
C LEU A 378 -3.70 36.66 -11.14
N ILE A 379 -2.56 36.25 -10.60
CA ILE A 379 -1.58 37.15 -9.97
C ILE A 379 -0.78 37.94 -11.01
N SER A 380 -0.32 37.27 -12.07
CA SER A 380 0.66 37.84 -13.00
C SER A 380 0.05 38.59 -14.18
N SER A 381 -1.15 38.22 -14.64
CA SER A 381 -1.57 38.52 -16.01
C SER A 381 -2.74 39.50 -16.08
N LYS A 382 -2.55 40.76 -15.62
CA LYS A 382 -3.60 41.79 -15.45
C LYS A 382 -4.46 42.12 -16.69
N GLY A 383 -4.14 41.63 -17.89
CA GLY A 383 -4.96 41.75 -19.11
C GLY A 383 -5.33 40.44 -19.81
N ALA A 384 -4.44 39.43 -19.83
CA ALA A 384 -4.65 38.19 -20.61
C ALA A 384 -5.85 37.37 -20.13
N ILE A 385 -6.13 37.40 -18.82
CA ILE A 385 -7.27 36.70 -18.21
C ILE A 385 -8.59 37.48 -18.31
N LYS A 386 -8.57 38.75 -18.74
CA LYS A 386 -9.76 39.62 -18.79
C LYS A 386 -10.54 39.52 -20.10
N THR A 387 -10.20 38.56 -20.95
CA THR A 387 -10.84 38.40 -22.25
C THR A 387 -12.24 37.81 -22.13
N ARG A 388 -13.09 38.10 -23.13
CA ARG A 388 -14.42 37.47 -23.26
C ARG A 388 -14.31 35.94 -23.35
N CYS A 389 -13.25 35.43 -23.99
CA CYS A 389 -12.98 34.01 -24.12
C CYS A 389 -12.84 33.31 -22.76
N VAL A 390 -12.05 33.88 -21.84
CA VAL A 390 -11.88 33.33 -20.48
C VAL A 390 -13.22 33.24 -19.75
N LYS A 391 -14.04 34.29 -19.80
CA LYS A 391 -15.37 34.28 -19.17
C LYS A 391 -16.29 33.21 -19.75
N ILE A 392 -16.24 32.99 -21.07
CA ILE A 392 -17.02 31.93 -21.75
C ILE A 392 -16.58 30.56 -21.26
N TRP A 393 -15.28 30.29 -21.19
CA TRP A 393 -14.77 29.00 -20.73
C TRP A 393 -15.04 28.75 -19.24
N LEU A 394 -14.90 29.78 -18.40
CA LEU A 394 -15.27 29.73 -16.98
C LEU A 394 -16.76 29.43 -16.80
N PHE A 395 -17.62 30.07 -17.62
CA PHE A 395 -19.06 29.78 -17.61
C PHE A 395 -19.32 28.36 -18.09
N ALA A 396 -18.73 27.94 -19.21
CA ALA A 396 -18.92 26.62 -19.80
C ALA A 396 -18.53 25.48 -18.84
N ILE A 397 -17.36 25.57 -18.18
CA ILE A 397 -16.94 24.53 -17.22
C ILE A 397 -17.86 24.51 -16.00
N THR A 398 -18.29 25.68 -15.50
CA THR A 398 -19.20 25.78 -14.34
C THR A 398 -20.59 25.22 -14.68
N SER A 399 -21.11 25.55 -15.87
CA SER A 399 -22.36 24.99 -16.38
C SER A 399 -22.28 23.48 -16.62
N LEU A 400 -21.14 22.98 -17.09
CA LEU A 400 -20.92 21.54 -17.26
C LEU A 400 -20.92 20.83 -15.90
N ILE A 401 -20.18 21.36 -14.91
CA ILE A 401 -20.19 20.83 -13.53
C ILE A 401 -21.62 20.79 -12.99
N LEU A 402 -22.36 21.89 -13.14
CA LEU A 402 -23.75 21.99 -12.69
C LEU A 402 -24.65 20.95 -13.39
N ALA A 403 -24.60 20.86 -14.72
CA ALA A 403 -25.42 19.94 -15.49
C ALA A 403 -25.14 18.48 -15.14
N VAL A 404 -23.86 18.10 -15.03
CA VAL A 404 -23.45 16.74 -14.65
C VAL A 404 -23.88 16.42 -13.23
N ASN A 405 -23.64 17.30 -12.25
CA ASN A 405 -23.99 17.05 -10.84
C ASN A 405 -25.52 17.03 -10.63
N ILE A 406 -26.29 17.85 -11.36
CA ILE A 406 -27.76 17.77 -11.37
C ILE A 406 -28.20 16.43 -11.97
N GLY A 407 -27.65 16.03 -13.12
CA GLY A 407 -27.98 14.76 -13.77
C GLY A 407 -27.69 13.57 -12.86
N VAL A 408 -26.49 13.51 -12.27
CA VAL A 408 -26.11 12.48 -11.29
C VAL A 408 -27.00 12.52 -10.05
N GLY A 409 -27.35 13.70 -9.54
CA GLY A 409 -28.27 13.84 -8.40
C GLY A 409 -29.67 13.30 -8.71
N ILE A 410 -30.25 13.67 -9.86
CA ILE A 410 -31.56 13.18 -10.30
C ILE A 410 -31.56 11.65 -10.43
N ILE A 411 -30.52 11.08 -11.03
CA ILE A 411 -30.39 9.62 -11.19
C ILE A 411 -30.15 8.93 -9.85
N GLY A 412 -29.34 9.53 -8.96
CA GLY A 412 -28.86 8.93 -7.71
C GLY A 412 -29.82 9.05 -6.50
N GLY A 413 -30.95 9.74 -6.61
CA GLY A 413 -31.96 9.80 -5.54
C GLY A 413 -31.47 10.50 -4.25
N VAL A 414 -31.71 9.90 -3.08
CA VAL A 414 -31.49 10.52 -1.74
C VAL A 414 -30.02 10.92 -1.48
N ASN A 415 -29.05 10.33 -2.19
CA ASN A 415 -27.63 10.74 -2.13
C ASN A 415 -27.32 12.09 -2.82
N SER A 416 -28.34 12.78 -3.35
CA SER A 416 -28.23 14.08 -4.04
C SER A 416 -27.52 15.18 -3.24
N ILE A 417 -27.57 15.14 -1.90
CA ILE A 417 -26.99 16.22 -1.07
C ILE A 417 -25.47 16.33 -1.24
N ARG A 418 -24.78 15.22 -1.54
CA ARG A 418 -23.34 15.21 -1.77
C ARG A 418 -22.96 16.04 -3.00
N GLN A 419 -23.83 16.10 -4.01
CA GLN A 419 -23.62 16.84 -5.25
C GLN A 419 -23.74 18.37 -5.07
N LEU A 420 -24.33 18.84 -3.97
CA LEU A 420 -24.44 20.29 -3.69
C LEU A 420 -23.06 20.93 -3.48
N GLY A 421 -22.12 20.23 -2.84
CA GLY A 421 -20.78 20.75 -2.57
C GLY A 421 -20.07 21.18 -3.85
N PRO A 422 -19.80 20.25 -4.80
CA PRO A 422 -19.17 20.57 -6.09
C PRO A 422 -19.86 21.71 -6.85
N VAL A 423 -21.20 21.75 -6.82
CA VAL A 423 -21.99 22.80 -7.47
C VAL A 423 -21.76 24.17 -6.81
N ILE A 424 -21.89 24.23 -5.49
CA ILE A 424 -21.74 25.47 -4.72
C ILE A 424 -20.31 26.00 -4.86
N THR A 425 -19.30 25.15 -4.70
CA THR A 425 -17.89 25.56 -4.78
C THR A 425 -17.49 25.99 -6.19
N ALA A 426 -18.01 25.34 -7.24
CA ALA A 426 -17.83 25.79 -8.62
C ALA A 426 -18.46 27.16 -8.89
N ILE A 427 -19.70 27.38 -8.44
CA ILE A 427 -20.39 28.68 -8.59
C ILE A 427 -19.64 29.78 -7.83
N LEU A 428 -19.21 29.50 -6.60
CA LEU A 428 -18.44 30.45 -5.78
C LEU A 428 -17.09 30.78 -6.43
N ALA A 429 -16.36 29.78 -6.93
CA ALA A 429 -15.11 29.99 -7.66
C ALA A 429 -15.33 30.84 -8.92
N PHE A 430 -16.34 30.51 -9.73
CA PHE A 430 -16.73 31.26 -10.92
C PHE A 430 -17.06 32.72 -10.60
N ALA A 431 -17.91 32.96 -9.60
CA ALA A 431 -18.32 34.30 -9.19
C ALA A 431 -17.14 35.12 -8.65
N LEU A 432 -16.29 34.50 -7.83
CA LEU A 432 -15.11 35.14 -7.26
C LEU A 432 -14.08 35.52 -8.34
N ILE A 433 -13.79 34.61 -9.27
CA ILE A 433 -12.88 34.89 -10.40
C ILE A 433 -13.49 35.96 -11.32
N SER A 434 -14.79 35.89 -11.61
CA SER A 434 -15.48 36.85 -12.47
C SER A 434 -15.51 38.26 -11.87
N THR A 435 -15.72 38.39 -10.56
CA THR A 435 -15.67 39.68 -9.85
C THR A 435 -14.26 40.26 -9.82
N PHE A 436 -13.23 39.43 -9.72
CA PHE A 436 -11.84 39.87 -9.87
C PHE A 436 -11.50 40.33 -11.28
N ILE A 437 -11.93 39.57 -12.30
CA ILE A 437 -11.79 39.98 -13.70
C ILE A 437 -12.49 41.32 -13.97
N ALA A 438 -13.59 41.59 -13.28
CA ALA A 438 -14.32 42.86 -13.32
C ALA A 438 -13.73 43.97 -12.43
N ASP A 439 -12.53 43.79 -11.88
CA ASP A 439 -11.82 44.73 -11.01
C ASP A 439 -12.59 45.14 -9.73
N ARG A 440 -13.52 44.30 -9.26
CA ARG A 440 -14.32 44.57 -8.05
C ARG A 440 -13.70 44.05 -6.75
N ILE A 441 -12.68 43.21 -6.83
CA ILE A 441 -11.96 42.66 -5.67
C ILE A 441 -10.46 42.71 -5.91
N SER A 442 -9.67 42.98 -4.87
CA SER A 442 -8.22 43.09 -4.96
C SER A 442 -7.52 41.73 -4.82
N LEU A 443 -6.30 41.63 -5.37
CA LEU A 443 -5.45 40.43 -5.26
C LEU A 443 -5.27 39.95 -3.81
N ARG A 444 -5.10 40.88 -2.85
CA ARG A 444 -4.92 40.56 -1.43
C ARG A 444 -6.14 39.87 -0.81
N ARG A 445 -7.34 40.13 -1.34
CA ARG A 445 -8.60 39.55 -0.84
C ARG A 445 -8.98 38.27 -1.58
N ILE A 446 -8.77 38.19 -2.90
CA ILE A 446 -9.15 37.00 -3.67
C ILE A 446 -8.31 35.77 -3.32
N ILE A 447 -7.00 35.90 -3.10
CA ILE A 447 -6.12 34.75 -2.83
C ILE A 447 -6.60 33.91 -1.64
N PRO A 448 -6.80 34.46 -0.43
CA PRO A 448 -7.28 33.64 0.70
C PRO A 448 -8.69 33.08 0.47
N LEU A 449 -9.56 33.78 -0.27
CA LEU A 449 -10.89 33.29 -0.60
C LEU A 449 -10.84 32.10 -1.58
N VAL A 450 -9.97 32.15 -2.60
CA VAL A 450 -9.76 31.02 -3.52
C VAL A 450 -9.22 29.81 -2.78
N LEU A 451 -8.20 30.00 -1.93
CA LEU A 451 -7.67 28.93 -1.10
C LEU A 451 -8.76 28.35 -0.19
N GLY A 452 -9.55 29.20 0.47
CA GLY A 452 -10.65 28.79 1.32
C GLY A 452 -11.72 27.98 0.58
N ILE A 453 -12.13 28.41 -0.62
CA ILE A 453 -13.11 27.67 -1.45
C ILE A 453 -12.56 26.30 -1.82
N VAL A 454 -11.30 26.20 -2.22
CA VAL A 454 -10.67 24.91 -2.55
C VAL A 454 -10.60 23.99 -1.33
N VAL A 455 -10.25 24.52 -0.15
CA VAL A 455 -10.25 23.73 1.07
C VAL A 455 -11.65 23.22 1.41
N VAL A 456 -12.67 24.08 1.32
CA VAL A 456 -14.06 23.69 1.57
C VAL A 456 -14.53 22.64 0.56
N ASP A 457 -14.20 22.80 -0.71
CA ASP A 457 -14.54 21.88 -1.79
C ASP A 457 -14.01 20.47 -1.54
N LEU A 458 -12.71 20.35 -1.24
CA LEU A 458 -12.09 19.06 -0.95
C LEU A 458 -12.56 18.47 0.39
N LEU A 459 -12.73 19.30 1.43
CA LEU A 459 -13.23 18.84 2.73
C LEU A 459 -14.66 18.32 2.68
N TRP A 460 -15.53 18.97 1.90
CA TRP A 460 -16.92 18.57 1.73
C TRP A 460 -17.03 17.09 1.36
N PHE A 461 -16.13 16.64 0.49
CA PHE A 461 -16.10 15.26 0.06
C PHE A 461 -15.28 14.37 1.01
N ASN A 462 -14.06 14.79 1.39
CA ASN A 462 -13.12 13.98 2.19
C ASN A 462 -13.69 13.56 3.55
N ILE A 463 -14.47 14.42 4.23
CA ILE A 463 -15.07 14.10 5.53
C ILE A 463 -16.00 12.88 5.42
N GLY A 464 -16.68 12.73 4.28
CA GLY A 464 -17.58 11.60 4.01
C GLY A 464 -16.87 10.32 3.55
N LEU A 465 -15.55 10.33 3.33
CA LEU A 465 -14.79 9.17 2.86
C LEU A 465 -14.24 8.29 3.98
N ILE A 466 -14.21 8.80 5.23
CA ILE A 466 -13.68 8.07 6.38
C ILE A 466 -14.79 7.88 7.40
N GLU A 467 -15.11 6.62 7.66
CA GLU A 467 -15.88 6.17 8.81
C GLU A 467 -14.88 5.78 9.92
N PRO A 468 -14.66 6.63 10.94
CA PRO A 468 -13.76 6.27 12.03
C PRO A 468 -14.42 5.22 12.93
N LYS A 469 -13.74 4.08 13.15
CA LYS A 469 -14.20 3.02 14.08
C LYS A 469 -13.25 2.88 15.27
N SER A 470 -13.79 2.64 16.46
CA SER A 470 -12.98 2.54 17.69
C SER A 470 -12.04 1.33 17.62
N MET A 471 -10.75 1.56 17.84
CA MET A 471 -9.75 0.47 17.90
C MET A 471 -10.05 -0.49 19.05
N GLU A 472 -10.46 0.04 20.21
CA GLU A 472 -10.81 -0.78 21.37
C GLU A 472 -11.99 -1.69 21.08
N ALA A 473 -13.05 -1.17 20.45
CA ALA A 473 -14.22 -1.97 20.09
C ALA A 473 -13.87 -3.10 19.11
N ILE A 474 -13.00 -2.81 18.13
CA ILE A 474 -12.50 -3.80 17.17
C ILE A 474 -11.62 -4.83 17.87
N LEU A 475 -10.79 -4.40 18.81
CA LEU A 475 -9.93 -5.30 19.57
C LEU A 475 -10.66 -6.04 20.71
N SER A 476 -11.92 -5.70 21.00
CA SER A 476 -12.77 -6.44 21.93
C SER A 476 -13.76 -7.36 21.22
N ASP A 477 -13.91 -7.20 19.90
CA ASP A 477 -14.80 -8.02 19.09
C ASP A 477 -14.37 -9.49 19.16
N ARG A 478 -15.33 -10.36 19.49
CA ARG A 478 -15.11 -11.81 19.66
C ARG A 478 -14.02 -12.18 20.68
N SER A 479 -13.87 -11.37 21.72
CA SER A 479 -12.85 -11.59 22.74
C SER A 479 -13.11 -12.84 23.59
N GLU A 480 -14.37 -13.24 23.82
CA GLU A 480 -14.69 -14.48 24.53
C GLU A 480 -14.28 -15.69 23.71
N LEU A 481 -14.59 -15.69 22.41
CA LEU A 481 -14.14 -16.71 21.46
C LEU A 481 -12.63 -16.84 21.48
N VAL A 482 -11.90 -15.74 21.26
CA VAL A 482 -10.43 -15.75 21.18
C VAL A 482 -9.79 -16.16 22.51
N SER A 483 -10.38 -15.76 23.64
CA SER A 483 -9.92 -16.19 24.96
C SER A 483 -10.16 -17.68 25.23
N SER A 484 -11.30 -18.23 24.79
CA SER A 484 -11.63 -19.66 24.88
C SER A 484 -10.71 -20.49 23.97
N LEU A 485 -10.50 -20.00 22.74
CA LEU A 485 -9.52 -20.50 21.78
C LEU A 485 -8.09 -20.44 22.32
N LYS A 486 -7.80 -19.67 23.39
CA LYS A 486 -6.49 -19.59 24.00
C LYS A 486 -6.38 -20.47 25.26
N SER A 487 -7.42 -20.52 26.08
CA SER A 487 -7.43 -21.30 27.33
C SER A 487 -7.38 -22.80 27.10
N ASP A 488 -8.09 -23.30 26.07
CA ASP A 488 -8.30 -24.74 25.90
C ASP A 488 -7.32 -25.38 24.88
N TYR A 489 -6.48 -24.58 24.20
CA TYR A 489 -5.88 -24.98 22.91
C TYR A 489 -4.36 -25.17 22.94
N GLY A 490 -3.68 -24.78 24.03
CA GLY A 490 -2.22 -24.91 24.10
C GLY A 490 -1.52 -24.34 22.85
N ALA A 491 -0.57 -25.08 22.29
CA ALA A 491 0.25 -24.66 21.15
C ALA A 491 -0.31 -25.03 19.75
N SER A 492 -1.61 -25.36 19.63
CA SER A 492 -2.24 -25.78 18.37
C SER A 492 -2.72 -24.60 17.51
N ARG A 493 -2.72 -24.76 16.17
CA ARG A 493 -3.28 -23.76 15.24
C ARG A 493 -4.81 -23.80 15.19
N VAL A 494 -5.41 -22.66 14.89
CA VAL A 494 -6.84 -22.53 14.59
C VAL A 494 -7.04 -22.38 13.09
N PHE A 495 -8.13 -22.94 12.58
CA PHE A 495 -8.58 -22.74 11.21
C PHE A 495 -9.98 -22.11 11.19
N SER A 496 -10.15 -21.01 10.46
CA SER A 496 -11.44 -20.33 10.32
C SER A 496 -11.93 -20.30 8.87
N PRO A 497 -12.75 -21.29 8.44
CA PRO A 497 -13.25 -21.37 7.05
C PRO A 497 -14.23 -20.25 6.66
N SER A 498 -14.56 -19.36 7.58
CA SER A 498 -15.46 -18.21 7.40
C SER A 498 -14.87 -16.90 7.93
N TYR A 499 -13.57 -16.88 8.25
CA TYR A 499 -12.88 -15.73 8.86
C TYR A 499 -13.56 -15.18 10.11
N SER A 500 -14.16 -16.08 10.89
CA SER A 500 -14.83 -15.79 12.15
C SER A 500 -13.85 -15.48 13.28
N VAL A 501 -12.54 -15.76 13.09
CA VAL A 501 -11.45 -15.34 14.00
C VAL A 501 -10.68 -14.19 13.35
N PRO A 502 -10.88 -12.93 13.81
CA PRO A 502 -10.20 -11.79 13.22
C PRO A 502 -8.67 -11.86 13.41
N GLN A 503 -7.91 -11.66 12.34
CA GLN A 503 -6.43 -11.67 12.38
C GLN A 503 -5.80 -10.71 13.43
N PRO A 504 -6.29 -9.46 13.63
CA PRO A 504 -5.77 -8.62 14.71
C PRO A 504 -5.92 -9.26 16.09
N GLN A 505 -7.06 -9.91 16.34
CA GLN A 505 -7.32 -10.59 17.61
C GLN A 505 -6.43 -11.81 17.80
N ALA A 506 -6.28 -12.61 16.74
CA ALA A 506 -5.43 -13.79 16.77
C ALA A 506 -3.99 -13.42 17.15
N VAL A 507 -3.40 -12.45 16.45
CA VAL A 507 -2.02 -11.99 16.71
C VAL A 507 -1.88 -11.37 18.10
N LEU A 508 -2.81 -10.52 18.52
CA LEU A 508 -2.78 -9.89 19.86
C LEU A 508 -2.77 -10.93 20.99
N ASN A 509 -3.47 -12.04 20.78
CA ASN A 509 -3.62 -13.09 21.79
C ASN A 509 -2.61 -14.24 21.65
N GLY A 510 -1.78 -14.22 20.61
CA GLY A 510 -0.79 -15.27 20.31
C GLY A 510 -1.41 -16.54 19.71
N LEU A 511 -2.57 -16.43 19.06
CA LEU A 511 -3.16 -17.53 18.29
C LEU A 511 -2.56 -17.55 16.88
N GLU A 512 -2.11 -18.72 16.45
CA GLU A 512 -1.65 -18.95 15.08
C GLU A 512 -2.79 -19.48 14.21
N LEU A 513 -2.98 -18.88 13.03
CA LEU A 513 -3.99 -19.26 12.06
C LEU A 513 -3.40 -20.08 10.92
N ALA A 514 -4.09 -21.17 10.56
CA ALA A 514 -3.80 -21.91 9.32
C ALA A 514 -4.33 -21.17 8.08
N ASP A 515 -5.40 -20.40 8.23
CA ASP A 515 -5.93 -19.51 7.21
C ASP A 515 -5.32 -18.10 7.28
N GLY A 516 -5.71 -17.24 6.34
CA GLY A 516 -5.41 -15.81 6.43
C GLY A 516 -5.47 -15.06 5.11
N VAL A 517 -5.46 -13.72 5.22
CA VAL A 517 -5.39 -12.81 4.08
C VAL A 517 -3.94 -12.40 3.83
N ASN A 518 -3.42 -12.75 2.66
CA ASN A 518 -2.19 -12.18 2.14
C ASN A 518 -2.22 -12.22 0.60
N PRO A 519 -1.98 -11.10 -0.11
CA PRO A 519 -1.81 -11.08 -1.57
C PRO A 519 -0.59 -11.84 -2.11
N LEU A 520 0.35 -12.24 -1.26
CA LEU A 520 1.48 -13.11 -1.57
C LEU A 520 1.37 -14.38 -0.72
N GLN A 521 0.88 -15.46 -1.33
CA GLN A 521 0.77 -16.77 -0.70
C GLN A 521 1.78 -17.70 -1.35
N LEU A 522 2.41 -18.60 -0.58
CA LEU A 522 3.26 -19.65 -1.13
C LEU A 522 2.39 -20.65 -1.89
N SER A 523 2.72 -20.93 -3.16
CA SER A 523 1.90 -21.80 -4.02
C SER A 523 1.72 -23.19 -3.42
N ALA A 524 2.81 -23.78 -2.87
CA ALA A 524 2.76 -25.07 -2.22
C ALA A 524 1.81 -25.11 -1.01
N TYR A 525 1.75 -24.02 -0.23
CA TYR A 525 0.83 -23.93 0.90
C TYR A 525 -0.61 -23.74 0.45
N ARG A 526 -0.85 -22.88 -0.56
CA ARG A 526 -2.17 -22.72 -1.17
C ARG A 526 -2.70 -24.08 -1.65
N ASP A 527 -1.93 -24.77 -2.47
CA ASP A 527 -2.34 -26.04 -3.10
C ASP A 527 -2.64 -27.11 -2.05
N TYR A 528 -1.80 -27.20 -1.01
CA TYR A 528 -2.02 -28.11 0.10
C TYR A 528 -3.29 -27.75 0.90
N MET A 529 -3.47 -26.47 1.22
CA MET A 529 -4.60 -26.01 2.02
C MET A 529 -5.92 -26.16 1.28
N GLU A 530 -5.98 -25.82 0.00
CA GLU A 530 -7.17 -26.00 -0.85
C GLU A 530 -7.55 -27.48 -0.94
N ALA A 531 -6.58 -28.37 -1.17
CA ALA A 531 -6.82 -29.81 -1.16
C ALA A 531 -7.30 -30.32 0.22
N ALA A 532 -6.76 -29.78 1.32
CA ALA A 532 -7.14 -30.17 2.68
C ALA A 532 -8.57 -29.77 3.06
N VAL A 533 -9.17 -28.83 2.33
CA VAL A 533 -10.53 -28.30 2.58
C VAL A 533 -11.51 -28.57 1.43
N GLY A 534 -11.13 -29.44 0.49
CA GLY A 534 -11.99 -29.87 -0.61
C GLY A 534 -12.21 -28.83 -1.73
N LEU A 535 -11.29 -27.86 -1.87
CA LEU A 535 -11.30 -26.92 -2.98
C LEU A 535 -10.32 -27.34 -4.08
N ASP A 536 -10.76 -27.17 -5.32
CA ASP A 536 -9.88 -27.23 -6.48
C ASP A 536 -9.02 -25.97 -6.58
N ALA A 537 -7.83 -26.11 -7.16
CA ALA A 537 -6.92 -24.99 -7.39
C ALA A 537 -7.60 -23.90 -8.24
N GLY A 538 -7.90 -22.78 -7.60
CA GLY A 538 -8.71 -21.70 -8.16
C GLY A 538 -7.92 -20.56 -8.81
N ALA A 539 -8.66 -19.57 -9.33
CA ALA A 539 -8.10 -18.29 -9.74
C ALA A 539 -7.42 -17.57 -8.57
N TYR A 540 -6.58 -16.57 -8.85
CA TYR A 540 -5.86 -15.86 -7.80
C TYR A 540 -6.81 -15.20 -6.79
N ASN A 541 -6.63 -15.52 -5.50
CA ASN A 541 -7.31 -14.87 -4.38
C ASN A 541 -6.29 -14.35 -3.35
N VAL A 542 -6.69 -13.36 -2.56
CA VAL A 542 -5.92 -12.85 -1.42
C VAL A 542 -6.25 -13.59 -0.13
N THR A 543 -7.38 -14.30 -0.06
CA THR A 543 -7.79 -15.14 1.06
C THR A 543 -7.33 -16.58 0.85
N LEU A 544 -7.04 -17.31 1.92
CA LEU A 544 -6.80 -18.75 1.88
C LEU A 544 -7.52 -19.42 3.07
N PRO A 545 -8.47 -20.33 2.83
CA PRO A 545 -9.00 -20.74 1.53
C PRO A 545 -9.69 -19.59 0.77
N SER A 546 -9.85 -19.77 -0.54
CA SER A 546 -10.63 -18.85 -1.35
C SER A 546 -12.14 -19.05 -1.09
N PHE A 547 -12.92 -17.97 -1.05
CA PHE A 547 -14.37 -18.07 -0.96
C PHE A 547 -14.97 -18.09 -2.37
N PRO A 548 -15.69 -19.14 -2.80
CA PRO A 548 -16.22 -19.26 -4.16
C PRO A 548 -17.07 -18.05 -4.59
N ASP A 549 -17.93 -17.57 -3.70
CA ASP A 549 -18.79 -16.40 -3.94
C ASP A 549 -18.17 -15.08 -3.43
N GLY A 550 -16.92 -15.13 -2.94
CA GLY A 550 -16.22 -13.98 -2.35
C GLY A 550 -16.76 -13.50 -1.00
N ASN A 551 -17.79 -14.16 -0.46
CA ASN A 551 -18.41 -13.82 0.82
C ASN A 551 -18.08 -14.86 1.90
N PRO A 552 -17.28 -14.51 2.92
CA PRO A 552 -16.92 -15.44 4.00
C PRO A 552 -18.10 -15.83 4.90
N SER A 553 -19.20 -15.06 4.90
CA SER A 553 -20.38 -15.36 5.71
C SER A 553 -21.34 -16.35 5.04
N THR A 554 -21.04 -16.80 3.82
CA THR A 554 -21.88 -17.75 3.08
C THR A 554 -21.25 -19.15 3.16
N PRO A 555 -22.03 -20.19 3.54
CA PRO A 555 -21.56 -21.57 3.47
C PRO A 555 -21.06 -21.92 2.08
N TRP A 556 -19.89 -22.54 2.02
CA TRP A 556 -19.32 -23.11 0.81
C TRP A 556 -19.06 -24.60 1.02
N GLY A 557 -18.83 -25.35 -0.06
CA GLY A 557 -18.68 -26.81 -0.10
C GLY A 557 -17.43 -27.34 0.62
N PHE A 558 -17.29 -26.98 1.89
CA PHE A 558 -16.20 -27.29 2.78
C PHE A 558 -16.19 -28.79 3.08
N GLN A 559 -15.08 -29.47 2.80
CA GLN A 559 -14.87 -30.88 3.12
C GLN A 559 -13.52 -31.06 3.79
N VAL A 560 -13.47 -31.78 4.90
CA VAL A 560 -12.24 -31.91 5.68
C VAL A 560 -11.47 -33.15 5.26
N GLU A 561 -10.25 -32.96 4.73
CA GLU A 561 -9.26 -34.05 4.69
C GLU A 561 -8.52 -34.07 6.04
N LYS A 562 -8.95 -35.00 6.90
CA LYS A 562 -8.57 -35.05 8.32
C LYS A 562 -7.07 -35.14 8.56
N ASP A 563 -6.34 -35.99 7.83
CA ASP A 563 -4.90 -36.14 8.04
C ASP A 563 -4.14 -34.90 7.55
N ALA A 564 -4.54 -34.32 6.41
CA ALA A 564 -3.89 -33.15 5.84
C ALA A 564 -4.04 -31.93 6.74
N LEU A 565 -5.26 -31.64 7.21
CA LEU A 565 -5.52 -30.53 8.13
C LEU A 565 -4.89 -30.79 9.51
N GLY A 566 -4.93 -32.05 9.99
CA GLY A 566 -4.26 -32.45 11.23
C GLY A 566 -2.74 -32.30 11.20
N ARG A 567 -2.07 -32.50 10.05
CA ARG A 567 -0.62 -32.24 9.87
C ARG A 567 -0.26 -30.76 9.93
N LEU A 568 -1.20 -29.84 9.65
CA LEU A 568 -1.04 -28.39 9.87
C LEU A 568 -1.14 -28.00 11.35
N ASN A 569 -1.26 -28.99 12.25
CA ASN A 569 -1.47 -28.79 13.68
C ASN A 569 -2.76 -28.01 13.96
N VAL A 570 -3.74 -28.11 13.06
CA VAL A 570 -5.09 -27.59 13.26
C VAL A 570 -5.84 -28.59 14.11
N GLU A 571 -6.14 -28.22 15.34
CA GLU A 571 -7.01 -29.02 16.21
C GLU A 571 -8.43 -28.46 16.24
N TRP A 572 -8.58 -27.19 15.87
CA TRP A 572 -9.81 -26.48 16.12
C TRP A 572 -10.23 -25.61 14.95
N ILE A 573 -11.54 -25.62 14.72
CA ILE A 573 -12.18 -24.98 13.58
C ILE A 573 -13.28 -24.05 14.09
N ALA A 574 -13.25 -22.80 13.64
CA ALA A 574 -14.18 -21.74 14.05
C ALA A 574 -14.95 -21.20 12.85
N SER A 575 -16.27 -21.42 12.82
CA SER A 575 -17.13 -21.14 11.67
C SER A 575 -18.34 -20.26 12.02
N GLU A 576 -18.73 -19.36 11.12
CA GLU A 576 -19.88 -18.46 11.27
C GLU A 576 -21.22 -19.20 11.14
N TYR A 577 -21.18 -20.35 10.48
CA TYR A 577 -22.33 -21.20 10.20
C TYR A 577 -21.99 -22.66 10.55
N PRO A 578 -23.01 -23.50 10.79
CA PRO A 578 -22.79 -24.92 11.05
C PRO A 578 -22.06 -25.60 9.88
N LEU A 579 -21.10 -26.45 10.21
CA LEU A 579 -20.39 -27.32 9.27
C LEU A 579 -20.97 -28.74 9.37
N GLU A 580 -21.21 -29.36 8.22
CA GLU A 580 -21.72 -30.73 8.09
C GLU A 580 -20.59 -31.65 7.58
N ASP A 581 -19.73 -32.12 8.50
CA ASP A 581 -18.65 -33.07 8.21
C ASP A 581 -18.45 -34.04 9.38
N ASP A 582 -18.52 -35.35 9.11
CA ASP A 582 -18.41 -36.42 10.11
C ASP A 582 -17.03 -36.47 10.80
N SER A 583 -16.01 -35.83 10.21
CA SER A 583 -14.66 -35.76 10.77
C SER A 583 -14.55 -34.76 11.92
N LEU A 584 -15.55 -33.89 12.09
CA LEU A 584 -15.56 -32.80 13.06
C LEU A 584 -16.47 -33.12 14.25
N THR A 585 -15.92 -32.98 15.46
CA THR A 585 -16.71 -33.10 16.69
C THR A 585 -17.20 -31.72 17.12
N PRO A 586 -18.52 -31.45 17.16
CA PRO A 586 -19.04 -30.17 17.66
C PRO A 586 -18.63 -29.96 19.11
N PHE A 587 -18.10 -28.78 19.42
CA PHE A 587 -17.67 -28.42 20.77
C PHE A 587 -18.65 -27.45 21.44
N GLY A 588 -19.11 -26.44 20.72
CA GLY A 588 -20.05 -25.45 21.25
C GLY A 588 -20.18 -24.23 20.35
N VAL A 589 -20.84 -23.19 20.87
CA VAL A 589 -20.97 -21.89 20.22
C VAL A 589 -20.51 -20.81 21.18
N VAL A 590 -19.55 -19.98 20.75
CA VAL A 590 -18.99 -18.87 21.55
C VAL A 590 -19.00 -17.61 20.68
N ASP A 591 -19.50 -16.48 21.19
CA ASP A 591 -19.71 -15.25 20.41
C ASP A 591 -20.49 -15.45 19.09
N GLY A 592 -21.42 -16.42 19.08
CA GLY A 592 -22.19 -16.77 17.88
C GLY A 592 -21.41 -17.58 16.83
N VAL A 593 -20.17 -17.98 17.13
CA VAL A 593 -19.30 -18.79 16.26
C VAL A 593 -19.36 -20.25 16.68
N TYR A 594 -19.60 -21.13 15.72
CA TYR A 594 -19.60 -22.57 15.91
C TYR A 594 -18.17 -23.09 16.02
N LEU A 595 -17.88 -23.79 17.10
CA LEU A 595 -16.58 -24.39 17.38
C LEU A 595 -16.64 -25.90 17.17
N TYR A 596 -15.65 -26.41 16.45
CA TYR A 596 -15.47 -27.82 16.17
C TYR A 596 -14.05 -28.24 16.52
N ARG A 597 -13.91 -29.48 16.98
CA ARG A 597 -12.62 -30.12 17.23
C ARG A 597 -12.33 -31.19 16.17
N LEU A 598 -11.12 -31.13 15.63
CA LEU A 598 -10.55 -32.14 14.74
C LEU A 598 -9.76 -33.16 15.56
N GLU A 599 -10.37 -34.31 15.80
CA GLU A 599 -9.71 -35.40 16.54
C GLU A 599 -8.50 -35.96 15.77
N GLY A 600 -7.41 -36.28 16.45
CA GLY A 600 -6.21 -36.84 15.80
C GLY A 600 -5.31 -35.82 15.09
N SER A 601 -5.48 -34.53 15.36
CA SER A 601 -4.52 -33.50 14.97
C SER A 601 -3.12 -33.79 15.52
N ARG A 602 -2.08 -33.51 14.72
CA ARG A 602 -0.69 -33.73 15.11
C ARG A 602 -0.16 -32.54 15.91
N THR A 603 0.83 -32.79 16.75
CA THR A 603 1.59 -31.72 17.42
C THR A 603 2.42 -30.90 16.42
N ARG A 604 2.85 -29.70 16.82
CA ARG A 604 3.76 -28.82 16.05
C ARG A 604 5.00 -29.51 15.49
N SER A 605 5.51 -30.52 16.19
CA SER A 605 6.61 -31.35 15.74
C SER A 605 6.36 -32.81 16.08
N TRP A 606 6.74 -33.72 15.19
CA TRP A 606 6.61 -35.16 15.40
C TRP A 606 7.73 -35.95 14.72
N MET A 607 7.94 -37.17 15.18
CA MET A 607 8.84 -38.17 14.61
C MET A 607 8.01 -39.13 13.76
N GLU A 608 8.28 -39.25 12.46
CA GLU A 608 7.77 -40.36 11.64
C GLU A 608 8.74 -41.54 11.64
N ARG A 609 8.22 -42.74 11.90
CA ARG A 609 8.96 -44.00 11.81
C ARG A 609 8.30 -44.90 10.76
N GLY A 610 9.10 -45.66 10.02
CA GLY A 610 8.57 -46.62 9.05
C GLY A 610 7.62 -47.64 9.73
N SER A 611 6.43 -47.82 9.14
CA SER A 611 5.33 -48.74 9.50
C SER A 611 5.42 -49.41 10.88
N ALA A 612 4.75 -48.85 11.88
CA ALA A 612 4.46 -49.53 13.13
C ALA A 612 3.07 -50.20 13.04
N ASP A 613 2.98 -51.47 13.44
CA ASP A 613 1.79 -52.36 13.39
C ASP A 613 0.52 -51.84 14.11
N ASN A 614 0.54 -50.63 14.68
CA ASN A 614 -0.53 -50.08 15.53
C ASN A 614 -1.24 -48.84 14.95
N GLY A 615 -1.11 -48.56 13.65
CA GLY A 615 -1.95 -47.56 12.96
C GLY A 615 -1.63 -46.07 13.24
N GLN A 616 -0.67 -45.76 14.13
CA GLN A 616 -0.07 -44.43 14.24
C GLN A 616 1.45 -44.53 14.01
N ASN A 617 1.90 -44.08 12.84
CA ASN A 617 3.33 -44.09 12.43
C ASN A 617 4.11 -42.87 12.92
N TRP A 618 3.59 -42.13 13.91
CA TRP A 618 4.22 -40.92 14.41
C TRP A 618 4.23 -40.80 15.93
N GLN A 619 5.20 -40.07 16.47
CA GLN A 619 5.32 -39.76 17.91
C GLN A 619 5.57 -38.26 18.11
N PRO A 620 4.90 -37.59 19.06
CA PRO A 620 5.09 -36.16 19.29
C PRO A 620 6.52 -35.86 19.76
N ILE A 621 7.05 -34.72 19.32
CA ILE A 621 8.32 -34.18 19.79
C ILE A 621 8.04 -32.85 20.48
N THR A 622 8.73 -32.59 21.60
CA THR A 622 8.65 -31.32 22.31
C THR A 622 9.62 -30.30 21.72
N ILE A 623 9.09 -29.13 21.37
CA ILE A 623 9.90 -27.96 21.01
C ILE A 623 10.43 -27.35 22.31
N THR A 624 11.75 -27.24 22.42
CA THR A 624 12.42 -26.67 23.60
C THR A 624 12.54 -25.16 23.54
N GLN A 625 12.64 -24.60 22.33
CA GLN A 625 12.67 -23.17 22.10
C GLN A 625 12.10 -22.86 20.72
N TRP A 626 11.27 -21.82 20.67
CA TRP A 626 10.69 -21.31 19.44
C TRP A 626 10.87 -19.80 19.41
N THR A 627 11.43 -19.28 18.33
CA THR A 627 11.43 -17.84 18.03
C THR A 627 11.20 -17.62 16.53
N PRO A 628 10.97 -16.37 16.07
CA PRO A 628 10.70 -16.08 14.66
C PRO A 628 11.82 -16.50 13.70
N ASN A 629 13.06 -16.71 14.17
CA ASN A 629 14.20 -16.98 13.30
C ASN A 629 14.82 -18.36 13.49
N TRP A 630 14.41 -19.12 14.52
CA TRP A 630 14.93 -20.47 14.76
C TRP A 630 14.03 -21.28 15.70
N ILE A 631 14.03 -22.59 15.51
CA ILE A 631 13.24 -23.57 16.27
C ILE A 631 14.19 -24.66 16.73
N ARG A 632 14.20 -24.96 18.03
CA ARG A 632 15.06 -25.99 18.64
C ARG A 632 14.21 -27.07 19.31
N LEU A 633 14.54 -28.32 19.02
CA LEU A 633 13.87 -29.49 19.58
C LEU A 633 14.85 -30.58 19.97
N GLN A 634 14.42 -31.48 20.85
CA GLN A 634 15.14 -32.69 21.21
C GLN A 634 14.34 -33.90 20.73
N ALA A 635 14.97 -34.77 19.94
CA ALA A 635 14.32 -35.94 19.36
C ALA A 635 15.15 -37.21 19.58
N SER A 636 14.48 -38.37 19.60
CA SER A 636 15.14 -39.67 19.71
C SER A 636 14.88 -40.50 18.45
N GLY A 637 15.91 -40.63 17.61
CA GLY A 637 15.86 -41.40 16.38
C GLY A 637 16.04 -42.92 16.62
N PRO A 638 16.00 -43.73 15.57
CA PRO A 638 15.98 -43.33 14.17
C PRO A 638 14.57 -42.89 13.69
N GLY A 639 14.53 -42.06 12.65
CA GLY A 639 13.28 -41.62 12.01
C GLY A 639 13.39 -40.24 11.36
N VAL A 640 12.28 -39.75 10.81
CA VAL A 640 12.19 -38.42 10.17
C VAL A 640 11.50 -37.43 11.10
N VAL A 641 12.22 -36.42 11.58
CA VAL A 641 11.61 -35.31 12.33
C VAL A 641 10.87 -34.44 11.35
N VAL A 642 9.60 -34.16 11.63
CA VAL A 642 8.76 -33.28 10.81
C VAL A 642 8.27 -32.12 11.68
N LEU A 643 8.35 -30.91 11.13
CA LEU A 643 7.75 -29.70 11.69
C LEU A 643 6.49 -29.35 10.90
N SER A 644 5.41 -29.03 11.62
CA SER A 644 4.17 -28.46 11.07
C SER A 644 4.37 -27.01 10.61
N GLU A 645 5.34 -26.77 9.75
CA GLU A 645 5.76 -25.46 9.31
C GLU A 645 6.16 -25.51 7.84
N VAL A 646 5.75 -24.48 7.10
CA VAL A 646 5.99 -24.40 5.66
C VAL A 646 7.49 -24.34 5.36
N ALA A 647 7.93 -25.19 4.43
CA ALA A 647 9.27 -25.17 3.87
C ALA A 647 9.42 -24.00 2.90
N TYR A 648 10.52 -23.27 3.01
CA TYR A 648 10.83 -22.11 2.18
C TYR A 648 12.35 -21.94 2.05
N PRO A 649 12.88 -21.49 0.90
CA PRO A 649 14.30 -21.21 0.73
C PRO A 649 14.87 -20.29 1.82
N GLY A 650 15.97 -20.70 2.45
CA GLY A 650 16.62 -19.96 3.54
C GLY A 650 16.54 -20.64 4.90
N TRP A 651 15.65 -21.62 5.08
CA TRP A 651 15.71 -22.52 6.23
C TRP A 651 16.92 -23.47 6.13
N ARG A 652 17.62 -23.64 7.23
CA ARG A 652 18.74 -24.57 7.41
C ARG A 652 18.46 -25.45 8.62
N VAL A 653 18.97 -26.66 8.61
CA VAL A 653 18.84 -27.60 9.73
C VAL A 653 20.21 -28.06 10.20
N PHE A 654 20.37 -28.15 11.51
CA PHE A 654 21.57 -28.65 12.18
C PHE A 654 21.17 -29.77 13.13
N VAL A 655 21.95 -30.85 13.14
CA VAL A 655 21.78 -31.99 14.04
C VAL A 655 23.06 -32.10 14.88
N ASP A 656 22.92 -31.98 16.20
CA ASP A 656 24.03 -31.96 17.16
C ASP A 656 25.13 -30.94 16.83
N GLY A 657 24.73 -29.80 16.26
CA GLY A 657 25.61 -28.70 15.88
C GLY A 657 26.17 -28.77 14.47
N GLU A 658 26.04 -29.92 13.78
CA GLU A 658 26.54 -30.10 12.41
C GLU A 658 25.43 -29.84 11.37
N PRO A 659 25.73 -29.18 10.24
CA PRO A 659 24.75 -28.97 9.17
C PRO A 659 24.20 -30.30 8.63
N SER A 660 22.88 -30.40 8.49
CA SER A 660 22.20 -31.56 7.90
C SER A 660 21.32 -31.15 6.70
N VAL A 661 20.80 -32.14 5.98
CA VAL A 661 19.97 -31.91 4.78
C VAL A 661 18.53 -31.66 5.20
N LEU A 662 18.03 -30.46 4.89
CA LEU A 662 16.61 -30.14 5.02
C LEU A 662 15.83 -30.84 3.90
N THR A 663 14.93 -31.74 4.28
CA THR A 663 14.00 -32.40 3.36
C THR A 663 12.58 -31.89 3.58
N THR A 664 11.63 -32.36 2.78
CA THR A 664 10.21 -32.04 2.95
C THR A 664 9.36 -33.29 3.04
N VAL A 665 8.30 -33.23 3.85
CA VAL A 665 7.22 -34.23 3.89
C VAL A 665 5.96 -33.61 3.27
N SER A 666 5.24 -34.39 2.46
CA SER A 666 4.09 -33.94 1.66
C SER A 666 4.38 -32.69 0.82
N SER A 667 5.64 -32.52 0.39
CA SER A 667 6.12 -31.34 -0.35
C SER A 667 5.93 -29.99 0.34
N LEU A 668 5.57 -29.96 1.63
CA LEU A 668 5.24 -28.75 2.36
C LEU A 668 6.02 -28.62 3.68
N PHE A 669 6.06 -29.68 4.48
CA PHE A 669 6.53 -29.62 5.85
C PHE A 669 8.04 -29.75 5.92
N ARG A 670 8.69 -28.90 6.72
CA ARG A 670 10.14 -28.99 6.98
C ARG A 670 10.47 -30.29 7.71
N ALA A 671 11.46 -31.04 7.21
CA ALA A 671 11.85 -32.31 7.79
C ALA A 671 13.37 -32.56 7.78
N VAL A 672 13.83 -33.46 8.66
CA VAL A 672 15.21 -33.94 8.70
C VAL A 672 15.25 -35.39 9.19
N GLU A 673 16.10 -36.21 8.58
CA GLU A 673 16.32 -37.60 9.00
C GLU A 673 17.31 -37.65 10.15
N LEU A 674 17.03 -38.50 11.14
CA LEU A 674 17.88 -38.74 12.30
C LEU A 674 18.31 -40.20 12.37
N ASP A 675 19.57 -40.39 12.71
CA ASP A 675 20.13 -41.68 13.08
C ASP A 675 19.63 -42.14 14.45
N SER A 676 20.03 -43.34 14.85
CA SER A 676 19.70 -43.86 16.18
C SER A 676 20.43 -43.07 17.27
N GLY A 677 19.68 -42.51 18.22
CA GLY A 677 20.26 -41.73 19.31
C GLY A 677 19.36 -40.59 19.76
N LYS A 678 19.80 -39.87 20.79
CA LYS A 678 19.20 -38.59 21.19
C LYS A 678 19.93 -37.48 20.47
N HIS A 679 19.19 -36.62 19.79
CA HIS A 679 19.73 -35.55 18.97
C HIS A 679 19.12 -34.21 19.36
N GLU A 680 19.94 -33.16 19.38
CA GLU A 680 19.48 -31.78 19.32
C GLU A 680 19.31 -31.39 17.86
N VAL A 681 18.11 -30.91 17.49
CA VAL A 681 17.83 -30.44 16.14
C VAL A 681 17.48 -28.96 16.19
N ILE A 682 18.15 -28.18 15.34
CA ILE A 682 17.94 -26.73 15.23
C ILE A 682 17.59 -26.40 13.78
N PHE A 683 16.40 -25.85 13.57
CA PHE A 683 16.02 -25.21 12.32
C PHE A 683 16.27 -23.71 12.45
N GLN A 684 17.04 -23.12 11.53
CA GLN A 684 17.36 -21.69 11.53
C GLN A 684 16.96 -21.07 10.20
N PHE A 685 16.28 -19.92 10.24
CA PHE A 685 15.94 -19.15 9.05
C PHE A 685 17.02 -18.10 8.79
N TYR A 686 17.81 -18.32 7.73
CA TYR A 686 18.91 -17.47 7.31
C TYR A 686 18.88 -17.27 5.78
N PRO A 687 17.99 -16.40 5.27
CA PRO A 687 17.84 -16.17 3.84
C PRO A 687 19.06 -15.43 3.26
N THR A 688 19.76 -16.07 2.32
CA THR A 688 20.97 -15.50 1.69
C THR A 688 20.68 -14.27 0.84
N THR A 689 19.52 -14.25 0.17
CA THR A 689 19.02 -13.12 -0.62
C THR A 689 18.89 -11.85 0.22
N LEU A 690 18.40 -12.00 1.45
CA LEU A 690 18.31 -10.92 2.42
C LEU A 690 19.69 -10.41 2.85
N VAL A 691 20.62 -11.30 3.16
CA VAL A 691 21.99 -10.91 3.59
C VAL A 691 22.67 -10.06 2.51
N TYR A 692 22.61 -10.49 1.25
CA TYR A 692 23.12 -9.69 0.14
C TYR A 692 22.34 -8.37 -0.03
N GLY A 693 21.02 -8.41 0.13
CA GLY A 693 20.16 -7.23 0.04
C GLY A 693 20.51 -6.15 1.08
N ILE A 694 20.76 -6.55 2.32
CA ILE A 694 21.23 -5.67 3.40
C ILE A 694 22.61 -5.12 3.06
N ALA A 695 23.57 -5.97 2.69
CA ALA A 695 24.92 -5.53 2.35
C ALA A 695 24.95 -4.49 1.22
N ILE A 696 24.22 -4.75 0.13
CA ILE A 696 24.09 -3.85 -1.02
C ILE A 696 23.41 -2.53 -0.59
N SER A 697 22.34 -2.60 0.20
CA SER A 697 21.64 -1.42 0.72
C SER A 697 22.54 -0.56 1.59
N SER A 698 23.33 -1.18 2.47
CA SER A 698 24.27 -0.48 3.35
C SER A 698 25.37 0.20 2.56
N VAL A 699 25.97 -0.47 1.56
CA VAL A 699 26.97 0.13 0.67
C VAL A 699 26.36 1.29 -0.11
N GLY A 700 25.16 1.12 -0.67
CA GLY A 700 24.42 2.18 -1.37
C GLY A 700 24.19 3.40 -0.48
N LEU A 701 23.78 3.21 0.77
CA LEU A 701 23.60 4.29 1.74
C LEU A 701 24.91 5.00 2.08
N LEU A 702 25.99 4.25 2.35
CA LEU A 702 27.31 4.82 2.65
C LEU A 702 27.85 5.64 1.46
N LEU A 703 27.70 5.14 0.24
CA LEU A 703 28.08 5.88 -0.97
C LEU A 703 27.23 7.14 -1.17
N LEU A 704 25.94 7.09 -0.85
CA LEU A 704 25.06 8.26 -0.92
C LEU A 704 25.52 9.33 0.07
N LEU A 705 25.78 8.94 1.32
CA LEU A 705 26.29 9.85 2.35
C LEU A 705 27.64 10.44 1.94
N TYR A 706 28.54 9.63 1.40
CA TYR A 706 29.81 10.11 0.86
C TYR A 706 29.61 11.15 -0.24
N LEU A 707 28.78 10.87 -1.26
CA LEU A 707 28.48 11.83 -2.34
C LEU A 707 27.82 13.12 -1.83
N TRP A 708 27.00 13.03 -0.78
CA TRP A 708 26.30 14.17 -0.20
C TRP A 708 27.24 15.11 0.56
N PHE A 709 28.12 14.54 1.40
CA PHE A 709 29.04 15.31 2.23
C PHE A 709 30.36 15.66 1.54
N LYS A 710 30.70 15.00 0.42
CA LYS A 710 31.89 15.32 -0.37
C LYS A 710 31.85 16.79 -0.84
N ARG A 711 32.86 17.54 -0.38
CA ARG A 711 33.13 18.93 -0.75
C ARG A 711 33.71 19.08 -2.16
#